data_AF-B1V0D7-F1
#
_entry.id   AF-B1V0D7-F1
#
_cell.length_a   1.000
_cell.length_b   1.000
_cell.length_c   1.000
_cell.angle_alpha   90.00
_cell.angle_beta   90.00
_cell.angle_gamma   90.00
#
_symmetry.space_group_name_H-M   'P 1'
#
loop_
_entity.id
_entity.type
_entity.pdbx_description
1 polymer ?
#
loop_
_entity_poly.entity_id
_entity_poly.type
_entity_poly.pdbx_seq_one_letter_code
_entity_poly.pdbx_strand_id
1 'polypeptide(L)'
;MIKKSNIRENECFEVVIENISKTIYKEVQRKIQDIYRNKFLIILDKLYLEVYQDIRNLLIPILVQDINEWQESIENESNDYKKQYEIYCENFFEGRYTYLLNRYKRLADTINLYKVDLFFSINKFILNLIENRRKICLFFLLDTNKFIIEFIKFVGDKHSADRNICFKLNNIIFYYKIRGMKVQLLADKINKEVFSCKYFKFPKSIIFTNFMIQENVINNDCENIKDIESFYFNTGVMLFYIYLLNGIDFHNENIIADGRFPILIDTETVISTISSKDIGDLGSSVFASAMLPMKYSKYYNGICDTSGIGQKNKILKKYIAFENPFSSKIKLKFIKILEDDIVSFLPKFNGVNYDALNYLHCIVNGFQHGYNLAMKNKLAYKRIIDNADNLMPRFIFRNTCIYSELLQRLYAPDTMKSNIYTYNFLKKFLKNIPHVNSDKKEKYINQEIEQLLKGYIPHFKICSKNYILRSNSEEVLYEDLSETLSVKKSLMTKLMQLSKEDLFFQIELISVSLNINNHNFKKINFNYNKPILRLIEESIHVINGKLLVLTLQKDWQGNYIYGNIKDGLYEGALGLLLAESQFNSYFSYQKIEKNILDSKDIGLINGYSSIILYNYYVSNLEKEVYFLEDIIFTQYDVIDGLAGYILLVYRKYIINKEELLLDYILKLIEKFMMFSIVNEEKIGFAHGLSGLKIIYIIAFKLTNKQKYLDKYKVIDEKDDISRYSSGAWCNGLTGYLVSEYIMYKITNKETHLIKIIDNLDKLFIFAYKIDDYCLCHGVFGILDFLLTLQQNNLLNDEFKLKFKKLEEDVFTTLDKKSILIKDISLFTGISGIQYYYNRKKENRKSILSLCY
;
A
#
# COMPACT_ATOMS: atom_id res chain seq x y z
N MET A 1 11.69 25.83 -13.40
CA MET A 1 12.22 27.11 -13.94
C MET A 1 11.76 28.24 -13.02
N ILE A 2 12.67 28.78 -12.22
CA ILE A 2 12.40 29.84 -11.23
C ILE A 2 13.05 31.13 -11.77
N LYS A 3 12.33 32.24 -11.75
CA LYS A 3 12.84 33.57 -12.16
C LYS A 3 14.13 33.88 -11.41
N LYS A 4 15.24 34.06 -12.15
CA LYS A 4 16.53 34.52 -11.64
C LYS A 4 16.35 35.90 -11.00
N SER A 5 16.35 35.95 -9.67
CA SER A 5 16.73 37.16 -8.93
C SER A 5 18.26 37.26 -8.97
N ASN A 6 18.79 38.48 -9.06
CA ASN A 6 20.23 38.80 -9.20
C ASN A 6 21.08 38.30 -8.01
N ILE A 7 21.34 37.00 -7.92
CA ILE A 7 22.34 36.40 -7.01
C ILE A 7 23.44 35.89 -7.92
N ARG A 8 24.69 36.23 -7.61
CA ARG A 8 25.81 35.75 -8.41
C ARG A 8 25.92 34.24 -8.25
N GLU A 9 26.30 33.54 -9.31
CA GLU A 9 26.43 32.06 -9.30
C GLU A 9 27.33 31.54 -8.16
N ASN A 10 28.20 32.38 -7.58
CA ASN A 10 29.14 32.03 -6.51
C ASN A 10 28.58 32.20 -5.08
N GLU A 11 27.36 32.70 -4.90
CA GLU A 11 26.81 33.15 -3.59
C GLU A 11 25.55 32.36 -3.20
N CYS A 12 25.57 31.03 -3.31
CA CYS A 12 24.44 30.19 -2.88
C CYS A 12 24.84 28.82 -2.31
N PHE A 13 23.90 28.16 -1.63
CA PHE A 13 24.07 26.82 -1.06
C PHE A 13 24.58 25.80 -2.08
N GLU A 14 24.18 25.93 -3.34
CA GLU A 14 24.64 25.01 -4.37
C GLU A 14 26.16 25.09 -4.57
N VAL A 15 26.77 26.28 -4.46
CA VAL A 15 28.23 26.46 -4.57
C VAL A 15 28.96 25.81 -3.40
N VAL A 16 28.44 25.97 -2.19
CA VAL A 16 28.97 25.32 -0.99
C VAL A 16 28.97 23.80 -1.18
N ILE A 17 27.83 23.27 -1.62
CA ILE A 17 27.64 21.84 -1.88
C ILE A 17 28.55 21.37 -3.01
N GLU A 18 28.69 22.13 -4.08
CA GLU A 18 29.58 21.85 -5.20
C GLU A 18 31.04 21.78 -4.74
N ASN A 19 31.52 22.70 -3.91
CA ASN A 19 32.90 22.72 -3.43
C ASN A 19 33.24 21.48 -2.58
N ILE A 20 32.33 21.08 -1.70
CA ILE A 20 32.47 19.85 -0.90
C ILE A 20 32.45 18.62 -1.82
N SER A 21 31.49 18.58 -2.74
CA SER A 21 31.32 17.46 -3.69
C SER A 21 32.52 17.31 -4.63
N LYS A 22 33.04 18.41 -5.18
CA LYS A 22 34.25 18.45 -6.02
C LYS A 22 35.46 17.94 -5.25
N THR A 23 35.59 18.29 -3.98
CA THR A 23 36.69 17.82 -3.12
C THR A 23 36.62 16.29 -2.94
N ILE A 24 35.45 15.76 -2.59
CA ILE A 24 35.21 14.31 -2.44
C ILE A 24 35.50 13.57 -3.76
N TYR A 25 34.91 14.06 -4.85
CA TYR A 25 35.07 13.47 -6.17
C TYR A 25 36.54 13.43 -6.60
N LYS A 26 37.26 14.56 -6.52
CA LYS A 26 38.69 14.64 -6.89
C LYS A 26 39.56 13.73 -6.03
N GLU A 27 39.26 13.59 -4.74
CA GLU A 27 39.97 12.69 -3.85
C GLU A 27 39.87 11.23 -4.33
N VAL A 28 38.64 10.77 -4.63
CA VAL A 28 38.39 9.41 -5.13
C VAL A 28 38.96 9.23 -6.54
N GLN A 29 38.72 10.18 -7.44
CA GLN A 29 39.21 10.13 -8.82
C GLN A 29 40.74 10.01 -8.85
N ARG A 30 41.45 10.82 -8.06
CA ARG A 30 42.92 10.77 -7.97
C ARG A 30 43.39 9.42 -7.45
N LYS A 31 42.80 8.92 -6.36
CA LYS A 31 43.14 7.58 -5.81
C LYS A 31 42.98 6.47 -6.85
N ILE A 32 41.88 6.48 -7.62
CA ILE A 32 41.65 5.51 -8.69
C ILE A 32 42.66 5.68 -9.83
N GLN A 33 42.90 6.92 -10.27
CA GLN A 33 43.88 7.20 -11.32
C GLN A 33 45.30 6.78 -10.92
N ASP A 34 45.70 6.98 -9.67
CA ASP A 34 47.01 6.56 -9.17
C ASP A 34 47.19 5.03 -9.20
N ILE A 35 46.14 4.26 -8.90
CA ILE A 35 46.17 2.79 -8.90
C ILE A 35 46.28 2.22 -10.33
N TYR A 36 45.54 2.78 -11.28
CA TYR A 36 45.38 2.23 -12.63
C TYR A 36 46.14 3.00 -13.72
N ARG A 37 46.95 4.00 -13.33
CA ARG A 37 47.70 4.88 -14.24
C ARG A 37 48.48 4.09 -15.28
N ASN A 38 48.47 4.57 -16.52
CA ASN A 38 49.21 4.02 -17.66
C ASN A 38 48.81 2.59 -18.10
N LYS A 39 47.81 1.96 -17.47
CA LYS A 39 47.36 0.60 -17.83
C LYS A 39 46.03 0.58 -18.58
N PHE A 40 45.07 1.43 -18.19
CA PHE A 40 43.72 1.47 -18.74
C PHE A 40 43.15 2.89 -18.78
N LEU A 41 42.29 3.20 -19.76
CA LEU A 41 41.55 4.45 -19.81
C LEU A 41 40.24 4.31 -19.03
N ILE A 42 40.13 5.06 -17.93
CA ILE A 42 38.99 5.05 -17.01
C ILE A 42 38.40 6.47 -16.94
N ILE A 43 37.14 6.61 -17.37
CA ILE A 43 36.40 7.86 -17.44
C ILE A 43 35.38 7.88 -16.30
N LEU A 44 35.49 8.85 -15.39
CA LEU A 44 34.66 8.97 -14.19
C LEU A 44 33.89 10.30 -14.12
N ASP A 45 33.80 11.07 -15.21
CA ASP A 45 33.24 12.43 -15.17
C ASP A 45 31.79 12.48 -14.64
N LYS A 46 30.98 11.46 -14.96
CA LYS A 46 29.59 11.35 -14.47
C LYS A 46 29.50 10.99 -12.98
N LEU A 47 30.56 10.47 -12.37
CA LEU A 47 30.59 10.18 -10.93
C LEU A 47 30.40 11.45 -10.09
N TYR A 48 30.87 12.59 -10.58
CA TYR A 48 30.68 13.87 -9.91
C TYR A 48 29.20 14.21 -9.71
N LEU A 49 28.34 13.92 -10.69
CA LEU A 49 26.89 14.20 -10.60
C LEU A 49 26.23 13.39 -9.48
N GLU A 50 26.60 12.11 -9.34
CA GLU A 50 26.12 11.25 -8.27
C GLU A 50 26.58 11.74 -6.90
N VAL A 51 27.87 12.10 -6.77
CA VAL A 51 28.42 12.68 -5.53
C VAL A 51 27.71 13.97 -5.16
N TYR A 52 27.51 14.86 -6.13
CA TYR A 52 26.82 16.12 -5.92
C TYR A 52 25.38 15.90 -5.44
N GLN A 53 24.61 15.00 -6.06
CA GLN A 53 23.24 14.71 -5.63
C GLN A 53 23.17 14.11 -4.22
N ASP A 54 24.04 13.14 -3.91
CA ASP A 54 24.09 12.50 -2.59
C ASP A 54 24.45 13.51 -1.48
N ILE A 55 25.49 14.33 -1.71
CA ILE A 55 25.95 15.34 -0.75
C ILE A 55 24.93 16.48 -0.63
N ARG A 56 24.26 16.85 -1.72
CA ARG A 56 23.18 17.86 -1.71
C ARG A 56 22.02 17.42 -0.83
N ASN A 57 21.55 16.18 -0.99
CA ASN A 57 20.46 15.62 -0.19
C ASN A 57 20.81 15.57 1.30
N LEU A 58 22.08 15.30 1.61
CA LEU A 58 22.60 15.27 2.97
C LEU A 58 22.71 16.68 3.60
N LEU A 59 23.21 17.67 2.86
CA LEU A 59 23.56 18.98 3.41
C LEU A 59 22.40 19.98 3.43
N ILE A 60 21.47 19.95 2.47
CA ILE A 60 20.41 20.97 2.38
C ILE A 60 19.60 21.13 3.67
N PRO A 61 19.10 20.06 4.34
CA PRO A 61 18.36 20.21 5.60
C PRO A 61 19.19 20.85 6.71
N ILE A 62 20.50 20.58 6.72
CA ILE A 62 21.45 21.06 7.73
C ILE A 62 21.76 22.54 7.48
N LEU A 63 22.06 22.91 6.23
CA LEU A 63 22.34 24.30 5.83
C LEU A 63 21.14 25.20 6.10
N VAL A 64 19.92 24.73 5.77
CA VAL A 64 18.69 25.48 6.06
C VAL A 64 18.51 25.69 7.56
N GLN A 65 18.75 24.68 8.39
CA GLN A 65 18.64 24.87 9.85
C GLN A 65 19.73 25.82 10.38
N ASP A 66 20.98 25.64 9.94
CA ASP A 66 22.12 26.40 10.44
C ASP A 66 22.02 27.88 10.05
N ILE A 67 21.57 28.22 8.83
CA ILE A 67 21.40 29.62 8.45
C ILE A 67 20.28 30.32 9.24
N ASN A 68 19.18 29.62 9.52
CA ASN A 68 18.08 30.18 10.32
C ASN A 68 18.55 30.42 11.77
N GLU A 69 19.27 29.46 12.37
CA GLU A 69 19.85 29.62 13.71
C GLU A 69 20.94 30.71 13.74
N TRP A 70 21.76 30.81 12.70
CA TRP A 70 22.76 31.86 12.56
C TRP A 70 22.10 33.25 12.44
N GLN A 71 21.03 33.36 11.65
CA GLN A 71 20.27 34.60 11.52
C GLN A 71 19.65 35.05 12.84
N GLU A 72 19.14 34.13 13.65
CA GLU A 72 18.64 34.43 15.00
C GLU A 72 19.75 34.91 15.96
N SER A 73 20.99 34.53 15.71
CA SER A 73 22.15 34.89 16.55
C SER A 73 22.79 36.25 16.21
N ILE A 74 22.49 36.82 15.04
CA ILE A 74 22.99 38.16 14.65
C ILE A 74 22.01 39.20 15.19
N GLU A 75 22.43 39.94 16.22
CA GLU A 75 21.65 41.04 16.79
C GLU A 75 21.39 42.13 15.73
N ASN A 76 20.17 42.21 15.19
CA ASN A 76 19.57 43.36 14.48
C ASN A 76 20.39 44.11 13.39
N GLU A 77 21.47 43.56 12.86
CA GLU A 77 22.23 44.20 11.78
C GLU A 77 21.59 43.89 10.41
N SER A 78 20.68 44.79 10.02
CA SER A 78 19.97 44.89 8.73
C SER A 78 18.89 43.83 8.44
N ASN A 79 17.71 44.28 7.98
CA ASN A 79 16.62 43.43 7.51
C ASN A 79 16.84 42.85 6.09
N ASP A 80 18.07 42.90 5.57
CA ASP A 80 18.39 42.37 4.24
C ASP A 80 18.72 40.87 4.31
N TYR A 81 17.67 40.04 4.36
CA TYR A 81 17.78 38.59 4.43
C TYR A 81 18.52 37.96 3.24
N LYS A 82 18.55 38.65 2.10
CA LYS A 82 19.28 38.20 0.92
C LYS A 82 20.77 38.44 1.11
N LYS A 83 21.15 39.64 1.58
CA LYS A 83 22.55 39.94 1.87
C LYS A 83 23.14 39.04 2.96
N GLN A 84 22.34 38.74 3.99
CA GLN A 84 22.69 37.75 5.02
C GLN A 84 22.95 36.37 4.42
N TYR A 85 22.11 35.92 3.48
CA TYR A 85 22.31 34.65 2.77
C TYR A 85 23.61 34.61 1.96
N GLU A 86 23.91 35.70 1.24
CA GLU A 86 25.16 35.85 0.49
C GLU A 86 26.37 35.75 1.43
N ILE A 87 26.40 36.54 2.52
CA ILE A 87 27.47 36.53 3.53
C ILE A 87 27.66 35.14 4.14
N TYR A 88 26.56 34.46 4.48
CA TYR A 88 26.62 33.10 5.02
C TYR A 88 27.30 32.13 4.05
N CYS A 89 26.99 32.23 2.75
CA CYS A 89 27.56 31.35 1.73
C CYS A 89 29.04 31.68 1.44
N GLU A 90 29.39 32.97 1.35
CA GLU A 90 30.75 33.44 1.08
C GLU A 90 31.71 32.98 2.19
N ASN A 91 31.34 33.19 3.45
CA ASN A 91 32.19 32.90 4.60
C ASN A 91 32.07 31.44 5.09
N PHE A 92 31.34 30.58 4.38
CA PHE A 92 31.03 29.23 4.84
C PHE A 92 32.28 28.39 5.12
N PHE A 93 33.31 28.52 4.28
CA PHE A 93 34.57 27.78 4.46
C PHE A 93 35.54 28.45 5.44
N GLU A 94 35.24 29.66 5.93
CA GLU A 94 36.00 30.38 6.95
C GLU A 94 35.65 29.91 8.37
N GLY A 95 35.61 28.59 8.56
CA GLY A 95 35.36 27.94 9.86
C GLY A 95 33.92 27.45 10.10
N ARG A 96 32.91 27.93 9.35
CA ARG A 96 31.52 27.45 9.50
C ARG A 96 31.38 25.98 9.15
N TYR A 97 32.05 25.52 8.09
CA TYR A 97 32.07 24.09 7.74
C TYR A 97 32.60 23.21 8.88
N THR A 98 33.72 23.60 9.50
CA THR A 98 34.29 22.89 10.66
C THR A 98 33.35 22.94 11.87
N TYR A 99 32.73 24.10 12.13
CA TYR A 99 31.70 24.23 13.16
C TYR A 99 30.55 23.24 12.93
N LEU A 100 30.04 23.13 11.70
CA LEU A 100 28.96 22.21 11.35
C LEU A 100 29.35 20.75 11.57
N LEU A 101 30.54 20.34 11.14
CA LEU A 101 31.03 18.98 11.35
C LEU A 101 31.17 18.64 12.84
N ASN A 102 31.55 19.61 13.69
CA ASN A 102 31.65 19.43 15.13
C ASN A 102 30.27 19.40 15.81
N ARG A 103 29.33 20.28 15.39
CA ARG A 103 27.97 20.36 15.92
C ARG A 103 27.13 19.13 15.54
N TYR A 104 27.28 18.66 14.31
CA TYR A 104 26.57 17.51 13.75
C TYR A 104 27.55 16.35 13.60
N LYS A 105 27.94 15.71 14.71
CA LYS A 105 28.96 14.64 14.69
C LYS A 105 28.67 13.53 13.68
N ARG A 106 27.41 13.13 13.51
CA ARG A 106 27.03 12.12 12.51
C ARG A 106 27.20 12.59 11.08
N LEU A 107 27.08 13.90 10.80
CA LEU A 107 27.34 14.43 9.46
C LEU A 107 28.79 14.14 9.06
N ALA A 108 29.74 14.40 9.95
CA ALA A 108 31.16 14.11 9.71
C ALA A 108 31.39 12.60 9.47
N ASP A 109 30.83 11.75 10.33
CA ASP A 109 30.91 10.29 10.19
C ASP A 109 30.29 9.82 8.86
N THR A 110 29.13 10.38 8.48
CA THR A 110 28.40 10.03 7.25
C THR A 110 29.19 10.43 6.00
N ILE A 111 29.77 11.64 5.97
CA ILE A 111 30.60 12.09 4.86
C ILE A 111 31.85 11.21 4.73
N ASN A 112 32.53 10.92 5.84
CA ASN A 112 33.74 10.08 5.83
C ASN A 112 33.42 8.65 5.36
N LEU A 113 32.36 8.04 5.87
CA LEU A 113 31.90 6.72 5.42
C LEU A 113 31.52 6.74 3.93
N TYR A 114 30.84 7.79 3.47
CA TYR A 114 30.50 7.97 2.06
C TYR A 114 31.74 7.96 1.17
N LYS A 115 32.81 8.69 1.53
CA LYS A 115 34.08 8.69 0.78
C LYS A 115 34.70 7.30 0.68
N VAL A 116 34.75 6.58 1.81
CA VAL A 116 35.33 5.24 1.90
C VAL A 116 34.55 4.26 1.04
N ASP A 117 33.22 4.26 1.17
CA ASP A 117 32.32 3.41 0.38
C ASP A 117 32.44 3.71 -1.11
N LEU A 118 32.46 5.00 -1.49
CA LEU A 118 32.57 5.43 -2.87
C LEU A 118 33.86 4.90 -3.51
N PHE A 119 35.00 5.07 -2.85
CA PHE A 119 36.28 4.55 -3.31
C PHE A 119 36.26 3.02 -3.41
N PHE A 120 35.79 2.33 -2.36
CA PHE A 120 35.72 0.87 -2.33
C PHE A 120 34.89 0.32 -3.49
N SER A 121 33.70 0.89 -3.72
CA SER A 121 32.77 0.47 -4.76
C SER A 121 33.37 0.61 -6.16
N ILE A 122 33.90 1.78 -6.48
CA ILE A 122 34.50 2.07 -7.79
C ILE A 122 35.77 1.23 -8.00
N ASN A 123 36.63 1.12 -6.99
CA ASN A 123 37.85 0.33 -7.08
C ASN A 123 37.56 -1.16 -7.33
N LYS A 124 36.64 -1.75 -6.56
CA LYS A 124 36.24 -3.15 -6.70
C LYS A 124 35.62 -3.44 -8.07
N PHE A 125 34.77 -2.54 -8.55
CA PHE A 125 34.19 -2.61 -9.89
C PHE A 125 35.27 -2.63 -10.99
N ILE A 126 36.19 -1.67 -10.97
CA ILE A 126 37.27 -1.56 -11.97
C ILE A 126 38.17 -2.80 -11.91
N LEU A 127 38.56 -3.23 -10.71
CA LEU A 127 39.41 -4.41 -10.51
C LEU A 127 38.77 -5.66 -11.12
N ASN A 128 37.49 -5.90 -10.84
CA ASN A 128 36.75 -7.04 -11.38
C ASN A 128 36.68 -7.04 -12.91
N LEU A 129 36.49 -5.87 -13.53
CA LEU A 129 36.51 -5.74 -14.99
C LEU A 129 37.89 -6.04 -15.58
N ILE A 130 38.95 -5.52 -14.97
CA ILE A 130 40.33 -5.68 -15.46
C ILE A 130 40.78 -7.14 -15.35
N GLU A 131 40.59 -7.77 -14.18
CA GLU A 131 40.99 -9.17 -13.94
C GLU A 131 40.26 -10.14 -14.88
N ASN A 132 39.04 -9.81 -15.29
CA ASN A 132 38.21 -10.65 -16.15
C ASN A 132 38.11 -10.16 -17.61
N ARG A 133 38.92 -9.16 -18.01
CA ARG A 133 38.87 -8.49 -19.32
C ARG A 133 38.74 -9.46 -20.49
N ARG A 134 39.61 -10.48 -20.56
CA ARG A 134 39.62 -11.44 -21.69
C ARG A 134 38.30 -12.20 -21.81
N LYS A 135 37.77 -12.68 -20.68
CA LYS A 135 36.49 -13.41 -20.63
C LYS A 135 35.32 -12.52 -21.02
N ILE A 136 35.29 -11.29 -20.50
CA ILE A 136 34.24 -10.30 -20.79
C ILE A 136 34.24 -9.96 -22.29
N CYS A 137 35.42 -9.63 -22.85
CA CYS A 137 35.54 -9.26 -24.25
C CYS A 137 35.17 -10.42 -25.18
N LEU A 138 35.62 -11.64 -24.86
CA LEU A 138 35.28 -12.82 -25.66
C LEU A 138 33.76 -13.08 -25.67
N PHE A 139 33.10 -12.97 -24.52
CA PHE A 139 31.66 -13.25 -24.39
C PHE A 139 30.77 -12.22 -25.10
N PHE A 140 31.12 -10.94 -24.97
CA PHE A 140 30.37 -9.84 -25.59
C PHE A 140 30.88 -9.46 -26.99
N LEU A 141 31.86 -10.19 -27.54
CA LEU A 141 32.48 -9.93 -28.84
C LEU A 141 33.09 -8.52 -28.94
N LEU A 142 33.76 -8.07 -27.87
CA LEU A 142 34.38 -6.75 -27.77
C LEU A 142 35.86 -6.80 -28.20
N ASP A 143 36.33 -5.73 -28.81
CA ASP A 143 37.75 -5.52 -29.09
C ASP A 143 38.54 -5.47 -27.77
N THR A 144 39.43 -6.44 -27.56
CA THR A 144 40.24 -6.47 -26.34
C THR A 144 41.23 -5.31 -26.29
N ASN A 145 41.71 -4.78 -27.43
CA ASN A 145 42.73 -3.72 -27.49
C ASN A 145 42.20 -2.34 -27.14
N LYS A 146 40.89 -2.12 -27.29
CA LYS A 146 40.18 -0.94 -26.82
C LYS A 146 39.43 -1.36 -25.57
N PHE A 147 39.94 -1.12 -24.37
CA PHE A 147 39.25 -1.46 -23.11
C PHE A 147 39.03 -0.20 -22.29
N ILE A 148 38.07 0.62 -22.75
CA ILE A 148 37.77 1.93 -22.18
C ILE A 148 36.56 1.78 -21.25
N ILE A 149 36.74 2.08 -19.97
CA ILE A 149 35.69 1.97 -18.96
C ILE A 149 35.15 3.39 -18.69
N GLU A 150 33.88 3.63 -18.98
CA GLU A 150 33.20 4.87 -18.65
C GLU A 150 32.11 4.59 -17.61
N PHE A 151 32.22 5.19 -16.42
CA PHE A 151 31.16 5.16 -15.42
C PHE A 151 29.97 6.01 -15.88
N ILE A 152 28.74 5.49 -15.73
CA ILE A 152 27.51 6.24 -16.02
C ILE A 152 26.81 6.66 -14.74
N LYS A 153 26.39 5.70 -13.90
CA LYS A 153 25.62 5.97 -12.66
C LYS A 153 25.59 4.75 -11.73
N PHE A 154 25.24 4.96 -10.47
CA PHE A 154 24.83 3.86 -9.60
C PHE A 154 23.41 3.40 -9.93
N VAL A 155 23.09 2.14 -9.65
CA VAL A 155 21.80 1.52 -9.98
C VAL A 155 21.24 0.79 -8.77
N GLY A 156 19.93 0.95 -8.56
CA GLY A 156 19.22 0.32 -7.45
C GLY A 156 19.61 0.87 -6.08
N ASP A 157 19.08 0.22 -5.05
CA ASP A 157 19.24 0.61 -3.66
C ASP A 157 20.66 0.37 -3.12
N LYS A 158 21.16 1.30 -2.30
CA LYS A 158 22.44 1.16 -1.60
C LYS A 158 22.28 0.20 -0.42
N HIS A 159 22.54 -1.09 -0.63
CA HIS A 159 22.49 -2.10 0.43
C HIS A 159 23.82 -2.32 1.18
N SER A 160 24.93 -1.84 0.63
CA SER A 160 26.27 -1.97 1.19
C SER A 160 27.23 -0.95 0.58
N ALA A 161 28.51 -1.01 0.96
CA ALA A 161 29.58 -0.22 0.37
C ALA A 161 29.73 -0.47 -1.14
N ASP A 162 29.67 -1.72 -1.59
CA ASP A 162 29.63 -2.06 -3.01
C ASP A 162 28.22 -1.86 -3.60
N ARG A 163 28.18 -1.26 -4.80
CA ARG A 163 26.94 -0.87 -5.48
C ARG A 163 26.85 -1.50 -6.86
N ASN A 164 25.63 -1.68 -7.35
CA ASN A 164 25.44 -1.98 -8.77
C ASN A 164 25.75 -0.71 -9.58
N ILE A 165 26.37 -0.87 -10.74
CA ILE A 165 26.89 0.24 -11.54
C ILE A 165 26.45 0.07 -13.00
N CYS A 166 25.89 1.14 -13.58
CA CYS A 166 25.75 1.27 -15.02
C CYS A 166 27.05 1.87 -15.56
N PHE A 167 27.63 1.23 -16.58
CA PHE A 167 28.86 1.67 -17.21
C PHE A 167 28.81 1.42 -18.71
N LYS A 168 29.73 2.05 -19.42
CA LYS A 168 29.94 1.84 -20.86
C LYS A 168 31.31 1.25 -21.09
N LEU A 169 31.36 0.23 -21.92
CA LEU A 169 32.56 -0.46 -22.35
C LEU A 169 32.47 -0.62 -23.87
N ASN A 170 33.45 -0.09 -24.59
CA ASN A 170 33.54 -0.16 -26.06
C ASN A 170 32.26 0.32 -26.78
N ASN A 171 31.69 1.40 -26.27
CA ASN A 171 30.44 1.99 -26.74
C ASN A 171 29.15 1.23 -26.44
N ILE A 172 29.21 0.12 -25.71
CA ILE A 172 28.03 -0.64 -25.28
C ILE A 172 27.79 -0.40 -23.79
N ILE A 173 26.52 -0.25 -23.41
CA ILE A 173 26.10 -0.02 -22.02
C ILE A 173 25.89 -1.36 -21.32
N PHE A 174 26.42 -1.48 -20.12
CA PHE A 174 26.35 -2.65 -19.27
C PHE A 174 25.95 -2.29 -17.84
N TYR A 175 25.45 -3.29 -17.12
CA TYR A 175 25.14 -3.26 -15.70
C TYR A 175 26.03 -4.25 -14.97
N TYR A 176 26.87 -3.73 -14.09
CA TYR A 176 27.63 -4.50 -13.13
C TYR A 176 26.76 -4.74 -11.89
N LYS A 177 26.42 -6.00 -11.62
CA LYS A 177 25.59 -6.40 -10.48
C LYS A 177 26.36 -7.32 -9.54
N ILE A 178 26.20 -7.12 -8.24
CA ILE A 178 26.96 -7.85 -7.19
C ILE A 178 26.11 -8.87 -6.41
N ARG A 179 24.87 -9.10 -6.83
CA ARG A 179 23.90 -9.97 -6.17
C ARG A 179 23.10 -10.77 -7.20
N GLY A 180 22.42 -11.81 -6.74
CA GLY A 180 21.51 -12.61 -7.57
C GLY A 180 22.15 -13.69 -8.44
N MET A 181 23.49 -13.78 -8.55
CA MET A 181 24.17 -14.68 -9.50
C MET A 181 23.70 -16.14 -9.46
N LYS A 182 23.73 -16.78 -8.28
CA LYS A 182 23.31 -18.19 -8.14
C LYS A 182 21.82 -18.39 -8.43
N VAL A 183 21.00 -17.41 -8.06
CA VAL A 183 19.56 -17.42 -8.30
C VAL A 183 19.30 -17.31 -9.81
N GLN A 184 19.99 -16.39 -10.50
CA GLN A 184 19.91 -16.23 -11.95
C GLN A 184 20.32 -17.52 -12.68
N LEU A 185 21.41 -18.18 -12.28
CA LEU A 185 21.85 -19.43 -12.92
C LEU A 185 20.79 -20.54 -12.82
N LEU A 186 20.14 -20.70 -11.67
CA LEU A 186 19.08 -21.70 -11.52
C LEU A 186 17.84 -21.31 -12.34
N ALA A 187 17.45 -20.03 -12.27
CA ALA A 187 16.34 -19.45 -13.02
C ALA A 187 16.50 -19.64 -14.54
N ASP A 188 17.66 -19.28 -15.09
CA ASP A 188 18.02 -19.48 -16.51
C ASP A 188 17.93 -20.96 -16.90
N LYS A 189 18.41 -21.87 -16.04
CA LYS A 189 18.33 -23.31 -16.29
C LYS A 189 16.89 -23.81 -16.35
N ILE A 190 16.02 -23.31 -15.47
CA ILE A 190 14.59 -23.63 -15.48
C ILE A 190 13.94 -23.07 -16.75
N ASN A 191 14.20 -21.81 -17.11
CA ASN A 191 13.67 -21.23 -18.35
C ASN A 191 14.10 -22.06 -19.58
N LYS A 192 15.36 -22.48 -19.63
CA LYS A 192 15.90 -23.30 -20.73
C LYS A 192 15.26 -24.68 -20.82
N GLU A 193 15.24 -25.44 -19.73
CA GLU A 193 14.81 -26.85 -19.78
C GLU A 193 13.30 -27.03 -19.67
N VAL A 194 12.56 -26.10 -19.05
CA VAL A 194 11.10 -26.20 -18.86
C VAL A 194 10.33 -25.37 -19.88
N PHE A 195 10.82 -24.17 -20.22
CA PHE A 195 10.13 -23.19 -21.07
C PHE A 195 10.82 -22.96 -22.43
N SER A 196 11.93 -23.64 -22.70
CA SER A 196 12.70 -23.57 -23.96
C SER A 196 13.28 -22.18 -24.30
N CYS A 197 13.32 -21.23 -23.37
CA CYS A 197 13.69 -19.83 -23.61
C CYS A 197 12.89 -19.15 -24.75
N LYS A 198 11.67 -19.62 -25.03
CA LYS A 198 10.88 -19.17 -26.20
C LYS A 198 10.00 -17.95 -25.94
N TYR A 199 9.62 -17.70 -24.69
CA TYR A 199 8.54 -16.76 -24.37
C TYR A 199 9.06 -15.49 -23.72
N PHE A 200 9.97 -15.60 -22.75
CA PHE A 200 10.60 -14.46 -22.08
C PHE A 200 12.11 -14.70 -21.97
N LYS A 201 12.86 -13.62 -21.77
CA LYS A 201 14.33 -13.66 -21.71
C LYS A 201 14.86 -12.94 -20.49
N PHE A 202 16.14 -13.20 -20.20
CA PHE A 202 16.96 -12.40 -19.31
C PHE A 202 17.95 -11.59 -20.15
N PRO A 203 18.48 -10.47 -19.63
CA PRO A 203 19.57 -9.75 -20.27
C PRO A 203 20.73 -10.68 -20.61
N LYS A 204 21.43 -10.41 -21.72
CA LYS A 204 22.65 -11.14 -22.06
C LYS A 204 23.67 -10.93 -20.94
N SER A 205 23.96 -12.00 -20.20
CA SER A 205 24.68 -11.93 -18.92
C SER A 205 25.89 -12.85 -18.91
N ILE A 206 27.02 -12.35 -18.41
CA ILE A 206 28.16 -13.18 -17.98
C ILE A 206 28.20 -13.17 -16.45
N ILE A 207 28.20 -14.35 -15.86
CA ILE A 207 28.10 -14.55 -14.41
C ILE A 207 29.43 -15.06 -13.86
N PHE A 208 29.97 -14.36 -12.87
CA PHE A 208 31.15 -14.74 -12.10
C PHE A 208 30.75 -15.11 -10.66
N THR A 209 31.73 -15.51 -9.84
CA THR A 209 31.47 -15.93 -8.45
C THR A 209 30.86 -14.83 -7.58
N ASN A 210 31.36 -13.59 -7.72
CA ASN A 210 31.02 -12.47 -6.82
C ASN A 210 30.29 -11.30 -7.50
N PHE A 211 30.12 -11.37 -8.82
CA PHE A 211 29.43 -10.35 -9.61
C PHE A 211 28.96 -10.93 -10.94
N MET A 212 28.14 -10.17 -11.66
CA MET A 212 27.76 -10.44 -13.03
C MET A 212 27.73 -9.15 -13.83
N ILE A 213 27.87 -9.27 -15.15
CA ILE A 213 27.74 -8.16 -16.10
C ILE A 213 26.58 -8.50 -17.02
N GLN A 214 25.61 -7.59 -17.09
CA GLN A 214 24.44 -7.71 -17.95
C GLN A 214 24.48 -6.61 -19.02
N GLU A 215 24.21 -6.96 -20.28
CA GLU A 215 24.05 -5.97 -21.35
C GLU A 215 22.75 -5.16 -21.15
N ASN A 216 22.79 -3.88 -21.50
CA ASN A 216 21.60 -3.03 -21.44
C ASN A 216 20.50 -3.51 -22.39
N VAL A 217 19.26 -3.51 -21.89
CA VAL A 217 18.08 -3.85 -22.67
C VAL A 217 17.37 -2.56 -23.07
N ILE A 218 17.02 -2.45 -24.35
CA ILE A 218 16.35 -1.27 -24.90
C ILE A 218 14.89 -1.64 -25.14
N ASN A 219 13.98 -0.70 -24.87
CA ASN A 219 12.57 -0.85 -25.20
C ASN A 219 12.34 -0.63 -26.71
N ASN A 220 12.67 -1.65 -27.50
CA ASN A 220 12.51 -1.64 -28.95
C ASN A 220 11.05 -1.85 -29.35
N ASP A 221 10.68 -1.27 -30.49
CA ASP A 221 9.35 -1.45 -31.09
C ASP A 221 9.13 -2.89 -31.54
N CYS A 222 7.88 -3.35 -31.42
CA CYS A 222 7.36 -4.53 -32.07
C CYS A 222 7.34 -4.35 -33.59
N GLU A 223 7.39 -5.45 -34.35
CA GLU A 223 7.39 -5.36 -35.81
C GLU A 223 5.98 -5.08 -36.35
N ASN A 224 4.94 -5.50 -35.63
CA ASN A 224 3.54 -5.35 -36.02
C ASN A 224 2.60 -5.49 -34.79
N ILE A 225 1.30 -5.26 -34.99
CA ILE A 225 0.32 -5.35 -33.90
C ILE A 225 0.17 -6.76 -33.30
N LYS A 226 0.38 -7.83 -34.09
CA LYS A 226 0.31 -9.22 -33.58
C LYS A 226 1.46 -9.56 -32.64
N ASP A 227 2.58 -8.83 -32.75
CA ASP A 227 3.65 -8.93 -31.77
C ASP A 227 3.24 -8.37 -30.40
N ILE A 228 2.28 -7.45 -30.33
CA ILE A 228 1.70 -6.97 -29.05
C ILE A 228 0.90 -8.11 -28.39
N GLU A 229 0.06 -8.81 -29.16
CA GLU A 229 -0.65 -10.00 -28.66
C GLU A 229 0.34 -11.08 -28.20
N SER A 230 1.39 -11.31 -28.98
CA SER A 230 2.47 -12.24 -28.64
C SER A 230 3.23 -11.83 -27.38
N PHE A 231 3.49 -10.53 -27.20
CA PHE A 231 4.11 -9.98 -26.00
C PHE A 231 3.28 -10.28 -24.75
N TYR A 232 1.97 -10.05 -24.80
CA TYR A 232 1.10 -10.32 -23.65
C TYR A 232 0.89 -11.80 -23.38
N PHE A 233 0.86 -12.64 -24.43
CA PHE A 233 0.94 -14.09 -24.27
C PHE A 233 2.23 -14.51 -23.56
N ASN A 234 3.36 -14.00 -24.02
CA ASN A 234 4.66 -14.24 -23.42
C ASN A 234 4.75 -13.75 -21.97
N THR A 235 4.11 -12.62 -21.67
CA THR A 235 3.98 -12.05 -20.32
C THR A 235 3.16 -12.95 -19.41
N GLY A 236 2.09 -13.57 -19.92
CA GLY A 236 1.35 -14.61 -19.21
C GLY A 236 2.21 -15.82 -18.84
N VAL A 237 3.04 -16.30 -19.77
CA VAL A 237 4.00 -17.39 -19.50
C VAL A 237 5.02 -16.97 -18.44
N MET A 238 5.52 -15.73 -18.50
CA MET A 238 6.46 -15.17 -17.52
C MET A 238 5.84 -15.02 -16.13
N LEU A 239 4.58 -14.59 -16.05
CA LEU A 239 3.83 -14.51 -14.79
C LEU A 239 3.70 -15.89 -14.14
N PHE A 240 3.36 -16.93 -14.92
CA PHE A 240 3.35 -18.30 -14.42
C PHE A 240 4.75 -18.76 -13.96
N TYR A 241 5.79 -18.44 -14.72
CA TYR A 241 7.17 -18.76 -14.36
C TYR A 241 7.56 -18.17 -13.00
N ILE A 242 7.23 -16.90 -12.75
CA ILE A 242 7.48 -16.22 -11.47
C ILE A 242 6.64 -16.87 -10.35
N TYR A 243 5.36 -17.16 -10.61
CA TYR A 243 4.49 -17.88 -9.67
C TYR A 243 5.07 -19.25 -9.27
N LEU A 244 5.55 -20.04 -10.24
CA LEU A 244 6.13 -21.36 -10.01
C LEU A 244 7.37 -21.31 -9.11
N LEU A 245 8.14 -20.22 -9.16
CA LEU A 245 9.34 -20.03 -8.38
C LEU A 245 9.13 -19.34 -7.03
N ASN A 246 7.86 -19.03 -6.68
CA ASN A 246 7.51 -18.14 -5.58
C ASN A 246 8.22 -16.78 -5.70
N GLY A 247 8.42 -16.26 -6.91
CA GLY A 247 9.09 -14.97 -7.11
C GLY A 247 8.25 -13.83 -6.57
N ILE A 248 8.92 -12.81 -6.03
CA ILE A 248 8.32 -11.62 -5.41
C ILE A 248 8.97 -10.34 -5.93
N ASP A 249 8.33 -9.19 -5.72
CA ASP A 249 8.93 -7.86 -5.98
C ASP A 249 9.16 -7.59 -7.49
N PHE A 250 8.29 -8.06 -8.39
CA PHE A 250 8.35 -7.82 -9.85
C PHE A 250 7.43 -6.65 -10.28
N HIS A 251 7.76 -5.47 -9.76
CA HIS A 251 7.17 -4.20 -10.15
C HIS A 251 7.55 -3.78 -11.58
N ASN A 252 6.96 -2.69 -12.08
CA ASN A 252 7.17 -2.20 -13.45
C ASN A 252 8.63 -1.89 -13.80
N GLU A 253 9.48 -1.56 -12.84
CA GLU A 253 10.90 -1.29 -13.08
C GLU A 253 11.73 -2.54 -13.37
N ASN A 254 11.20 -3.72 -13.06
CA ASN A 254 11.91 -5.00 -13.18
C ASN A 254 11.65 -5.72 -14.51
N ILE A 255 10.85 -5.12 -15.39
CA ILE A 255 10.49 -5.66 -16.70
C ILE A 255 10.75 -4.61 -17.78
N ILE A 256 11.39 -5.03 -18.87
CA ILE A 256 11.52 -4.22 -20.08
C ILE A 256 10.90 -4.99 -21.24
N ALA A 257 10.06 -4.34 -22.04
CA ALA A 257 9.55 -4.91 -23.27
C ALA A 257 10.53 -4.69 -24.42
N ASP A 258 10.97 -5.75 -25.08
CA ASP A 258 11.86 -5.72 -26.25
C ASP A 258 11.18 -6.43 -27.42
N GLY A 259 10.49 -5.65 -28.27
CA GLY A 259 9.56 -6.18 -29.26
C GLY A 259 8.53 -7.09 -28.60
N ARG A 260 8.35 -8.31 -29.13
CA ARG A 260 7.41 -9.31 -28.59
C ARG A 260 7.87 -10.01 -27.31
N PHE A 261 9.03 -9.69 -26.74
CA PHE A 261 9.59 -10.40 -25.59
C PHE A 261 9.60 -9.52 -24.33
N PRO A 262 8.96 -9.97 -23.23
CA PRO A 262 9.22 -9.38 -21.92
C PRO A 262 10.58 -9.87 -21.40
N ILE A 263 11.36 -8.93 -20.86
CA ILE A 263 12.73 -9.17 -20.38
C ILE A 263 12.79 -8.90 -18.87
N LEU A 264 13.13 -9.94 -18.09
CA LEU A 264 13.30 -9.84 -16.63
C LEU A 264 14.70 -9.32 -16.31
N ILE A 265 14.80 -8.07 -15.87
CA ILE A 265 16.10 -7.44 -15.66
C ILE A 265 16.66 -7.65 -14.25
N ASP A 266 15.81 -7.92 -13.25
CA ASP A 266 16.24 -8.30 -11.91
C ASP A 266 15.80 -9.72 -11.56
N THR A 267 16.68 -10.44 -10.85
CA THR A 267 16.51 -11.87 -10.56
C THR A 267 16.74 -12.19 -9.09
N GLU A 268 17.12 -11.23 -8.25
CA GLU A 268 17.48 -11.52 -6.85
C GLU A 268 16.32 -12.04 -5.99
N THR A 269 15.08 -11.75 -6.40
CA THR A 269 13.82 -12.15 -5.79
C THR A 269 12.99 -13.08 -6.67
N VAL A 270 13.53 -13.58 -7.80
CA VAL A 270 12.81 -14.52 -8.69
C VAL A 270 12.51 -15.85 -8.03
N ILE A 271 13.28 -16.20 -6.99
CA ILE A 271 13.06 -17.35 -6.12
C ILE A 271 12.96 -16.82 -4.70
N SER A 272 11.88 -17.16 -4.00
CA SER A 272 11.73 -16.89 -2.57
C SER A 272 11.28 -18.13 -1.79
N THR A 273 11.34 -18.02 -0.46
CA THR A 273 10.82 -19.04 0.46
C THR A 273 9.41 -18.69 0.89
N ILE A 274 8.57 -19.71 1.07
CA ILE A 274 7.21 -19.54 1.59
C ILE A 274 7.12 -20.02 3.04
N SER A 275 6.23 -19.41 3.83
CA SER A 275 5.83 -19.97 5.12
C SER A 275 4.88 -21.15 4.91
N SER A 276 4.97 -22.16 5.76
CA SER A 276 4.03 -23.27 5.80
C SER A 276 2.60 -22.81 6.13
N LYS A 277 2.43 -21.68 6.82
CA LYS A 277 1.12 -21.08 7.13
C LYS A 277 0.48 -20.36 5.94
N ASP A 278 1.31 -19.92 5.00
CA ASP A 278 0.87 -19.11 3.86
C ASP A 278 0.52 -20.00 2.66
N ILE A 279 0.70 -21.33 2.76
CA ILE A 279 0.31 -22.27 1.71
C ILE A 279 -1.20 -22.16 1.47
N GLY A 280 -1.58 -21.85 0.23
CA GLY A 280 -2.98 -21.66 -0.14
C GLY A 280 -3.56 -20.31 0.28
N ASP A 281 -2.72 -19.37 0.74
CA ASP A 281 -3.11 -17.98 1.01
C ASP A 281 -2.80 -17.07 -0.19
N LEU A 282 -3.37 -15.86 -0.21
CA LEU A 282 -3.07 -14.83 -1.22
C LEU A 282 -1.57 -14.53 -1.33
N GLY A 283 -0.84 -14.54 -0.21
CA GLY A 283 0.61 -14.35 -0.15
C GLY A 283 1.44 -15.46 -0.84
N SER A 284 0.79 -16.55 -1.27
CA SER A 284 1.40 -17.62 -2.06
C SER A 284 0.83 -17.71 -3.49
N SER A 285 -0.02 -16.76 -3.89
CA SER A 285 -0.69 -16.72 -5.20
C SER A 285 0.09 -15.89 -6.22
N VAL A 286 -0.44 -15.71 -7.43
CA VAL A 286 0.09 -14.78 -8.43
C VAL A 286 0.24 -13.34 -7.92
N PHE A 287 -0.51 -12.91 -6.89
CA PHE A 287 -0.34 -11.59 -6.30
C PHE A 287 0.98 -11.38 -5.55
N ALA A 288 1.59 -12.45 -5.03
CA ALA A 288 2.89 -12.36 -4.39
C ALA A 288 3.99 -11.85 -5.33
N SER A 289 3.80 -12.03 -6.65
CA SER A 289 4.73 -11.55 -7.66
C SER A 289 4.88 -10.04 -7.73
N ALA A 290 3.87 -9.27 -7.26
CA ALA A 290 3.73 -7.83 -7.51
C ALA A 290 3.65 -7.41 -8.99
N MET A 291 3.54 -8.38 -9.92
CA MET A 291 3.31 -8.10 -11.34
C MET A 291 1.88 -7.65 -11.62
N LEU A 292 0.94 -8.02 -10.74
CA LEU A 292 -0.48 -7.79 -10.92
C LEU A 292 -0.96 -6.59 -10.09
N PRO A 293 -1.82 -5.74 -10.65
CA PRO A 293 -2.40 -4.64 -9.91
C PRO A 293 -3.37 -5.12 -8.85
N MET A 294 -3.26 -4.55 -7.66
CA MET A 294 -4.13 -4.86 -6.52
C MET A 294 -4.89 -3.63 -6.05
N LYS A 295 -4.57 -2.45 -6.58
CA LYS A 295 -5.15 -1.18 -6.14
C LYS A 295 -5.72 -0.40 -7.32
N TYR A 296 -6.96 0.06 -7.15
CA TYR A 296 -7.65 0.91 -8.11
C TYR A 296 -7.99 2.26 -7.50
N SER A 297 -8.17 3.27 -8.34
CA SER A 297 -8.60 4.60 -7.91
C SER A 297 -9.94 4.56 -7.17
N LYS A 298 -10.25 5.64 -6.43
CA LYS A 298 -11.52 5.82 -5.73
C LYS A 298 -12.77 5.66 -6.62
N TYR A 299 -12.65 6.02 -7.90
CA TYR A 299 -13.73 5.93 -8.88
C TYR A 299 -13.64 4.66 -9.74
N TYR A 300 -12.73 3.75 -9.39
CA TYR A 300 -12.48 2.50 -10.11
C TYR A 300 -12.16 2.68 -11.60
N ASN A 301 -11.60 3.83 -11.97
CA ASN A 301 -11.35 4.24 -13.36
C ASN A 301 -9.89 4.02 -13.81
N GLY A 302 -9.07 3.35 -12.99
CA GLY A 302 -7.68 3.06 -13.30
C GLY A 302 -6.94 2.38 -12.16
N ILE A 303 -5.80 1.78 -12.51
CA ILE A 303 -4.86 1.14 -11.59
C ILE A 303 -4.04 2.22 -10.87
N CYS A 304 -3.81 2.03 -9.57
CA CYS A 304 -3.10 2.97 -8.68
C CYS A 304 -1.96 2.26 -7.93
N ASP A 305 -1.13 1.49 -8.63
CA ASP A 305 0.08 0.85 -8.11
C ASP A 305 1.18 0.70 -9.19
N THR A 306 2.34 0.19 -8.78
CA THR A 306 3.54 -0.03 -9.62
C THR A 306 3.63 -1.49 -10.08
N SER A 307 2.54 -2.03 -10.62
CA SER A 307 2.46 -3.40 -11.12
C SER A 307 3.24 -3.62 -12.42
N GLY A 308 3.89 -4.77 -12.55
CA GLY A 308 4.65 -5.16 -13.76
C GLY A 308 3.82 -5.48 -15.01
N ILE A 309 2.51 -5.66 -14.86
CA ILE A 309 1.51 -5.86 -15.90
C ILE A 309 0.38 -4.87 -15.63
N GLY A 310 0.08 -3.98 -16.58
CA GLY A 310 -0.98 -3.02 -16.36
C GLY A 310 -1.03 -1.97 -17.44
N GLN A 311 -1.09 -0.72 -17.00
CA GLN A 311 -1.25 0.44 -17.88
C GLN A 311 -0.24 1.52 -17.51
N LYS A 312 -0.10 2.53 -18.38
CA LYS A 312 0.60 3.76 -18.02
C LYS A 312 -0.12 4.45 -16.84
N ASN A 313 0.58 4.58 -15.72
CA ASN A 313 0.06 5.22 -14.50
C ASN A 313 0.66 6.60 -14.27
N LYS A 314 -0.01 7.37 -13.40
CA LYS A 314 0.55 8.59 -12.80
C LYS A 314 0.78 8.37 -11.32
N ILE A 315 1.96 8.74 -10.85
CA ILE A 315 2.37 8.59 -9.46
C ILE A 315 2.53 9.94 -8.78
N LEU A 316 2.08 10.00 -7.53
CA LEU A 316 2.19 11.21 -6.71
C LEU A 316 3.51 11.17 -5.92
N LYS A 317 4.53 11.86 -6.42
CA LYS A 317 5.84 11.93 -5.77
C LYS A 317 5.91 13.12 -4.80
N LYS A 318 6.56 12.89 -3.66
CA LYS A 318 6.87 13.93 -2.67
C LYS A 318 8.22 14.56 -3.03
N TYR A 319 8.25 15.88 -3.12
CA TYR A 319 9.45 16.67 -3.35
C TYR A 319 9.67 17.66 -2.22
N ILE A 320 10.93 18.01 -1.98
CA ILE A 320 11.32 19.12 -1.11
C ILE A 320 11.43 20.38 -1.97
N ALA A 321 10.64 21.40 -1.63
CA ALA A 321 10.70 22.72 -2.22
C ALA A 321 11.22 23.75 -1.22
N PHE A 322 11.83 24.82 -1.73
CA PHE A 322 12.27 25.95 -0.93
C PHE A 322 11.17 27.01 -0.84
N GLU A 323 10.87 27.44 0.38
CA GLU A 323 10.14 28.65 0.68
C GLU A 323 11.16 29.75 1.01
N ASN A 324 10.96 30.96 0.47
CA ASN A 324 11.94 32.06 0.51
C ASN A 324 13.35 31.64 0.03
N PRO A 325 13.48 31.10 -1.20
CA PRO A 325 14.78 30.68 -1.71
C PRO A 325 15.76 31.86 -1.73
N PHE A 326 17.03 31.56 -1.47
CA PHE A 326 18.12 32.54 -1.45
C PHE A 326 17.97 33.69 -0.44
N SER A 327 17.44 33.36 0.73
CA SER A 327 17.26 34.29 1.84
C SER A 327 17.60 33.55 3.14
N SER A 328 18.07 34.27 4.16
CA SER A 328 18.35 33.69 5.49
C SER A 328 17.10 33.12 6.17
N LYS A 329 15.90 33.48 5.72
CA LYS A 329 14.60 32.90 6.12
C LYS A 329 14.16 31.68 5.29
N ILE A 330 15.09 31.03 4.61
CA ILE A 330 14.79 29.85 3.77
C ILE A 330 14.18 28.73 4.61
N LYS A 331 13.14 28.07 4.08
CA LYS A 331 12.50 26.92 4.70
C LYS A 331 12.29 25.79 3.70
N LEU A 332 12.25 24.56 4.21
CA LEU A 332 11.90 23.39 3.42
C LEU A 332 10.42 23.06 3.57
N LYS A 333 9.74 22.89 2.44
CA LYS A 333 8.34 22.46 2.38
C LYS A 333 8.20 21.21 1.53
N PHE A 334 7.47 20.22 2.03
CA PHE A 334 7.07 19.08 1.21
C PHE A 334 5.94 19.49 0.27
N ILE A 335 6.17 19.29 -1.03
CA ILE A 335 5.14 19.41 -2.06
C ILE A 335 4.91 18.04 -2.69
N LYS A 336 3.71 17.81 -3.21
CA LYS A 336 3.38 16.59 -3.94
C LYS A 336 3.13 16.94 -5.39
N ILE A 337 3.84 16.28 -6.30
CA ILE A 337 3.72 16.50 -7.75
C ILE A 337 3.26 15.18 -8.38
N LEU A 338 2.26 15.28 -9.26
CA LEU A 338 1.78 14.17 -10.05
C LEU A 338 2.64 14.04 -11.31
N GLU A 339 3.24 12.88 -11.53
CA GLU A 339 4.13 12.61 -12.65
C GLU A 339 3.73 11.33 -13.38
N ASP A 340 4.10 11.24 -14.66
CA ASP A 340 3.99 9.99 -15.41
C ASP A 340 4.98 8.97 -14.84
N ASP A 341 4.51 7.74 -14.66
CA ASP A 341 5.37 6.63 -14.27
C ASP A 341 6.18 6.10 -15.47
N ILE A 342 7.12 5.19 -15.19
CA ILE A 342 7.89 4.51 -16.23
C ILE A 342 6.97 3.70 -17.16
N VAL A 343 7.39 3.52 -18.41
CA VAL A 343 6.63 2.82 -19.45
C VAL A 343 7.45 1.77 -20.18
N SER A 344 8.70 1.53 -19.77
CA SER A 344 9.61 0.58 -20.42
C SER A 344 9.13 -0.87 -20.36
N PHE A 345 8.22 -1.19 -19.45
CA PHE A 345 7.59 -2.51 -19.32
C PHE A 345 6.46 -2.74 -20.32
N LEU A 346 5.95 -1.67 -20.96
CA LEU A 346 4.88 -1.75 -21.93
C LEU A 346 5.46 -2.03 -23.33
N PRO A 347 4.82 -2.90 -24.12
CA PRO A 347 5.21 -3.11 -25.50
C PRO A 347 4.87 -1.87 -26.33
N LYS A 348 5.72 -1.57 -27.30
CA LYS A 348 5.65 -0.36 -28.11
C LYS A 348 5.54 -0.72 -29.59
N PHE A 349 4.71 -0.02 -30.35
CA PHE A 349 4.63 -0.16 -31.81
C PHE A 349 4.43 1.21 -32.44
N ASN A 350 5.27 1.57 -33.44
CA ASN A 350 5.32 2.89 -34.08
C ASN A 350 5.43 4.04 -33.06
N GLY A 351 6.25 3.86 -32.01
CA GLY A 351 6.46 4.86 -30.96
C GLY A 351 5.35 4.95 -29.91
N VAL A 352 4.27 4.17 -30.02
CA VAL A 352 3.13 4.19 -29.09
C VAL A 352 3.17 2.97 -28.17
N ASN A 353 3.05 3.19 -26.86
CA ASN A 353 2.94 2.11 -25.86
C ASN A 353 1.51 1.58 -25.80
N TYR A 354 1.37 0.26 -25.67
CA TYR A 354 0.09 -0.42 -25.53
C TYR A 354 -0.05 -0.94 -24.10
N ASP A 355 -1.23 -0.76 -23.51
CA ASP A 355 -1.55 -1.24 -22.16
C ASP A 355 -2.08 -2.68 -22.18
N ALA A 356 -1.93 -3.39 -21.06
CA ALA A 356 -2.38 -4.78 -20.90
C ALA A 356 -3.90 -4.92 -20.99
N LEU A 357 -4.63 -3.82 -20.84
CA LEU A 357 -6.09 -3.80 -20.71
C LEU A 357 -6.83 -4.44 -21.89
N ASN A 358 -6.29 -4.42 -23.10
CA ASN A 358 -6.96 -5.03 -24.26
C ASN A 358 -6.54 -6.49 -24.51
N TYR A 359 -5.62 -7.02 -23.71
CA TYR A 359 -4.92 -8.29 -24.00
C TYR A 359 -5.02 -9.31 -22.86
N LEU A 360 -6.04 -9.22 -21.98
CA LEU A 360 -6.26 -10.20 -20.90
C LEU A 360 -6.27 -11.64 -21.42
N HIS A 361 -7.00 -11.88 -22.51
CA HIS A 361 -7.12 -13.20 -23.10
C HIS A 361 -5.74 -13.76 -23.51
N CYS A 362 -4.84 -12.91 -24.01
CA CYS A 362 -3.46 -13.30 -24.31
C CYS A 362 -2.71 -13.67 -23.02
N ILE A 363 -2.80 -12.85 -21.97
CA ILE A 363 -2.14 -13.10 -20.67
C ILE A 363 -2.64 -14.40 -20.04
N VAL A 364 -3.96 -14.61 -19.99
CA VAL A 364 -4.58 -15.82 -19.44
C VAL A 364 -4.18 -17.06 -20.24
N ASN A 365 -4.22 -17.00 -21.57
CA ASN A 365 -3.80 -18.10 -22.44
C ASN A 365 -2.30 -18.40 -22.26
N GLY A 366 -1.47 -17.37 -22.13
CA GLY A 366 -0.04 -17.49 -21.83
C GLY A 366 0.22 -18.14 -20.48
N PHE A 367 -0.52 -17.73 -19.45
CA PHE A 367 -0.42 -18.30 -18.10
C PHE A 367 -0.79 -19.78 -18.10
N GLN A 368 -1.92 -20.15 -18.72
CA GLN A 368 -2.34 -21.54 -18.91
C GLN A 368 -1.28 -22.36 -19.67
N HIS A 369 -0.71 -21.77 -20.72
CA HIS A 369 0.34 -22.42 -21.51
C HIS A 369 1.60 -22.68 -20.67
N GLY A 370 2.05 -21.68 -19.90
CA GLY A 370 3.15 -21.84 -18.94
C GLY A 370 2.89 -22.97 -17.94
N TYR A 371 1.66 -23.01 -17.40
CA TYR A 371 1.21 -24.06 -16.49
C TYR A 371 1.36 -25.46 -17.08
N ASN A 372 0.88 -25.63 -18.31
CA ASN A 372 0.95 -26.89 -19.04
C ASN A 372 2.40 -27.30 -19.34
N LEU A 373 3.28 -26.35 -19.66
CA LEU A 373 4.70 -26.62 -19.89
C LEU A 373 5.39 -27.15 -18.62
N ALA A 374 5.14 -26.55 -17.46
CA ALA A 374 5.71 -27.03 -16.20
C ALA A 374 5.17 -28.41 -15.81
N MET A 375 3.89 -28.68 -16.03
CA MET A 375 3.30 -30.00 -15.80
C MET A 375 3.90 -31.06 -16.72
N LYS A 376 4.07 -30.74 -18.01
CA LYS A 376 4.71 -31.63 -18.99
C LYS A 376 6.18 -31.92 -18.65
N ASN A 377 6.91 -30.92 -18.18
CA ASN A 377 8.36 -30.98 -17.89
C ASN A 377 8.67 -31.14 -16.39
N LYS A 378 7.74 -31.67 -15.60
CA LYS A 378 7.82 -31.78 -14.13
C LYS A 378 9.08 -32.47 -13.62
N LEU A 379 9.54 -33.53 -14.31
CA LEU A 379 10.75 -34.27 -13.94
C LEU A 379 12.03 -33.45 -14.16
N ALA A 380 12.11 -32.68 -15.25
CA ALA A 380 13.24 -31.80 -15.51
C ALA A 380 13.32 -30.70 -14.43
N TYR A 381 12.18 -30.07 -14.11
CA TYR A 381 12.10 -29.10 -13.02
C TYR A 381 12.58 -29.69 -11.68
N LYS A 382 12.07 -30.87 -11.30
CA LYS A 382 12.45 -31.57 -10.06
C LYS A 382 13.97 -31.78 -9.95
N ARG A 383 14.59 -32.28 -11.02
CA ARG A 383 16.04 -32.49 -11.10
C ARG A 383 16.84 -31.19 -10.94
N ILE A 384 16.33 -30.08 -11.48
CA ILE A 384 17.01 -28.79 -11.39
C ILE A 384 16.99 -28.27 -9.95
N ILE A 385 15.82 -28.30 -9.30
CA ILE A 385 15.65 -27.77 -7.94
C ILE A 385 16.31 -28.62 -6.86
N ASP A 386 16.78 -29.84 -7.18
CA ASP A 386 17.60 -30.63 -6.26
C ASP A 386 18.91 -29.93 -5.86
N ASN A 387 19.39 -28.98 -6.68
CA ASN A 387 20.58 -28.16 -6.39
C ASN A 387 20.24 -26.84 -5.66
N ALA A 388 18.98 -26.62 -5.28
CA ALA A 388 18.53 -25.35 -4.68
C ALA A 388 19.00 -25.16 -3.22
N ASP A 389 19.53 -26.20 -2.56
CA ASP A 389 19.98 -26.12 -1.16
C ASP A 389 21.18 -25.17 -0.96
N ASN A 390 21.93 -24.85 -2.03
CA ASN A 390 23.03 -23.90 -1.97
C ASN A 390 22.64 -22.46 -2.33
N LEU A 391 21.35 -22.22 -2.57
CA LEU A 391 20.84 -20.88 -2.88
C LEU A 391 20.71 -20.03 -1.61
N MET A 392 20.95 -18.74 -1.80
CA MET A 392 20.77 -17.72 -0.77
C MET A 392 19.99 -16.53 -1.34
N PRO A 393 18.69 -16.70 -1.65
CA PRO A 393 17.88 -15.63 -2.21
C PRO A 393 17.71 -14.47 -1.21
N ARG A 394 17.34 -13.31 -1.73
CA ARG A 394 17.03 -12.13 -0.92
C ARG A 394 15.79 -12.42 -0.05
N PHE A 395 15.87 -12.07 1.23
CA PHE A 395 14.75 -12.19 2.17
C PHE A 395 14.27 -10.78 2.54
N ILE A 396 12.99 -10.49 2.30
CA ILE A 396 12.40 -9.17 2.48
C ILE A 396 11.52 -9.19 3.73
N PHE A 397 11.97 -8.55 4.81
CA PHE A 397 11.13 -8.32 5.99
C PHE A 397 10.17 -7.14 5.82
N ARG A 398 10.60 -6.15 5.05
CA ARG A 398 9.91 -4.86 4.90
C ARG A 398 10.23 -4.30 3.52
N ASN A 399 9.23 -3.65 2.93
CA ASN A 399 9.39 -2.96 1.65
C ASN A 399 10.50 -1.90 1.75
N THR A 400 11.35 -1.82 0.73
CA THR A 400 12.48 -0.88 0.65
C THR A 400 12.06 0.58 0.67
N CYS A 401 10.83 0.89 0.26
CA CYS A 401 10.28 2.25 0.31
C CYS A 401 10.27 2.81 1.74
N ILE A 402 9.99 1.97 2.75
CA ILE A 402 9.98 2.38 4.15
C ILE A 402 11.40 2.74 4.60
N TYR A 403 12.40 1.94 4.22
CA TYR A 403 13.80 2.25 4.53
C TYR A 403 14.28 3.52 3.82
N SER A 404 13.84 3.73 2.58
CA SER A 404 14.16 4.94 1.81
C SER A 404 13.61 6.20 2.46
N GLU A 405 12.34 6.18 2.91
CA GLU A 405 11.75 7.29 3.65
C GLU A 405 12.45 7.53 5.00
N LEU A 406 12.84 6.45 5.71
CA LEU A 406 13.60 6.57 6.95
C LEU A 406 14.98 7.20 6.71
N LEU A 407 15.74 6.75 5.71
CA LEU A 407 17.06 7.31 5.38
C LEU A 407 16.97 8.80 5.04
N GLN A 408 15.97 9.22 4.26
CA GLN A 408 15.72 10.64 4.01
C GLN A 408 15.46 11.42 5.30
N ARG A 409 14.68 10.84 6.23
CA ARG A 409 14.44 11.45 7.55
C ARG A 409 15.69 11.53 8.42
N LEU A 410 16.66 10.61 8.25
CA LEU A 410 17.93 10.63 9.00
C LEU A 410 18.84 11.81 8.62
N TYR A 411 18.60 12.48 7.48
CA TYR A 411 19.33 13.68 7.07
C TYR A 411 18.86 14.96 7.77
N ALA A 412 17.81 14.87 8.60
CA ALA A 412 17.36 16.01 9.36
C ALA A 412 18.39 16.42 10.45
N PRO A 413 18.42 17.71 10.84
CA PRO A 413 19.38 18.24 11.80
C PRO A 413 19.37 17.54 13.17
N ASP A 414 18.19 17.20 13.70
CA ASP A 414 18.03 16.56 15.01
C ASP A 414 18.67 15.16 15.05
N THR A 415 18.46 14.37 14.01
CA THR A 415 19.08 13.06 13.83
C THR A 415 20.56 13.16 13.48
N MET A 416 21.03 14.25 12.89
CA MET A 416 22.46 14.41 12.57
C MET A 416 23.33 14.84 13.77
N LYS A 417 22.73 15.29 14.88
CA LYS A 417 23.45 15.68 16.10
C LYS A 417 23.96 14.49 16.92
N SER A 418 23.18 13.40 17.05
CA SER A 418 23.49 12.32 18.00
C SER A 418 23.16 10.92 17.48
N ASN A 419 24.14 10.00 17.59
CA ASN A 419 23.96 8.56 17.32
C ASN A 419 22.94 7.92 18.27
N ILE A 420 22.96 8.29 19.54
CA ILE A 420 22.04 7.75 20.56
C ILE A 420 20.60 8.18 20.23
N TYR A 421 20.40 9.46 19.91
CA TYR A 421 19.08 9.96 19.51
C TYR A 421 18.57 9.25 18.25
N THR A 422 19.42 9.13 17.22
CA THR A 422 19.07 8.45 15.96
C THR A 422 18.71 6.99 16.18
N TYR A 423 19.49 6.29 17.00
CA TYR A 423 19.23 4.90 17.35
C TYR A 423 17.86 4.75 18.02
N ASN A 424 17.57 5.58 19.03
CA ASN A 424 16.29 5.55 19.73
C ASN A 424 15.11 5.94 18.82
N PHE A 425 15.31 6.90 17.92
CA PHE A 425 14.36 7.26 16.88
C PHE A 425 14.03 6.04 16.00
N LEU A 426 15.06 5.41 15.41
CA LEU A 426 14.86 4.23 14.55
C LEU A 426 14.23 3.06 15.32
N LYS A 427 14.68 2.78 16.55
CA LYS A 427 14.11 1.72 17.41
C LYS A 427 12.63 1.92 17.68
N LYS A 428 12.17 3.17 17.84
CA LYS A 428 10.74 3.49 18.00
C LYS A 428 9.94 3.18 16.74
N PHE A 429 10.46 3.51 15.56
CA PHE A 429 9.78 3.27 14.27
C PHE A 429 9.81 1.80 13.84
N LEU A 430 10.90 1.09 14.10
CA LEU A 430 11.10 -0.30 13.68
C LEU A 430 10.58 -1.33 14.70
N LYS A 431 9.98 -0.88 15.82
CA LYS A 431 9.48 -1.75 16.90
C LYS A 431 8.50 -2.83 16.42
N ASN A 432 7.78 -2.60 15.32
CA ASN A 432 6.80 -3.55 14.77
C ASN A 432 7.33 -4.25 13.53
N ILE A 433 7.38 -5.58 13.59
CA ILE A 433 7.74 -6.45 12.47
C ILE A 433 6.61 -7.45 12.33
N PRO A 434 6.01 -7.56 11.16
CA PRO A 434 5.10 -8.65 10.86
C PRO A 434 5.82 -10.01 11.05
N HIS A 435 5.16 -10.99 11.68
CA HIS A 435 5.58 -12.40 11.68
C HIS A 435 6.89 -12.78 12.42
N VAL A 436 7.36 -11.97 13.38
CA VAL A 436 8.51 -12.35 14.25
C VAL A 436 8.09 -12.37 15.72
N ASN A 437 8.26 -13.51 16.41
CA ASN A 437 7.96 -13.68 17.84
C ASN A 437 8.79 -12.73 18.74
N SER A 438 8.23 -12.38 19.90
CA SER A 438 8.69 -11.29 20.79
C SER A 438 10.16 -11.40 21.23
N ASP A 439 10.63 -12.61 21.54
CA ASP A 439 11.85 -12.76 22.36
C ASP A 439 13.15 -12.57 21.57
N LYS A 440 13.08 -12.67 20.24
CA LYS A 440 14.24 -12.51 19.33
C LYS A 440 14.10 -11.30 18.39
N LYS A 441 13.00 -10.55 18.53
CA LYS A 441 12.63 -9.38 17.72
C LYS A 441 13.71 -8.30 17.73
N GLU A 442 14.29 -8.07 18.90
CA GLU A 442 15.25 -6.99 19.11
C GLU A 442 16.57 -7.20 18.34
N LYS A 443 17.03 -8.46 18.19
CA LYS A 443 18.26 -8.76 17.43
C LYS A 443 18.14 -8.36 15.96
N TYR A 444 16.99 -8.61 15.33
CA TYR A 444 16.76 -8.18 13.95
C TYR A 444 16.65 -6.64 13.85
N ILE A 445 15.94 -5.99 14.78
CA ILE A 445 15.74 -4.54 14.74
C ILE A 445 17.10 -3.86 14.81
N ASN A 446 17.98 -4.36 15.68
CA ASN A 446 19.33 -3.85 15.81
C ASN A 446 20.12 -3.98 14.49
N GLN A 447 19.94 -5.07 13.74
CA GLN A 447 20.59 -5.25 12.43
C GLN A 447 20.03 -4.34 11.32
N GLU A 448 18.73 -4.01 11.35
CA GLU A 448 18.19 -2.97 10.48
C GLU A 448 18.79 -1.60 10.84
N ILE A 449 18.80 -1.27 12.13
CA ILE A 449 19.31 0.00 12.64
C ILE A 449 20.78 0.15 12.27
N GLU A 450 21.62 -0.87 12.47
CA GLU A 450 23.04 -0.83 12.11
C GLU A 450 23.28 -0.54 10.62
N GLN A 451 22.46 -1.12 9.73
CA GLN A 451 22.55 -0.86 8.29
C GLN A 451 22.09 0.56 7.96
N LEU A 452 20.95 1.00 8.53
CA LEU A 452 20.42 2.36 8.32
C LEU A 452 21.37 3.44 8.85
N LEU A 453 22.03 3.21 9.99
CA LEU A 453 23.02 4.14 10.54
C LEU A 453 24.23 4.34 9.63
N LYS A 454 24.57 3.32 8.80
CA LYS A 454 25.60 3.40 7.75
C LYS A 454 25.08 4.00 6.44
N GLY A 455 23.80 4.35 6.37
CA GLY A 455 23.14 4.82 5.16
C GLY A 455 22.84 3.70 4.16
N TYR A 456 22.68 2.47 4.64
CA TYR A 456 22.32 1.32 3.80
C TYR A 456 20.85 0.95 3.97
N ILE A 457 20.21 0.58 2.87
CA ILE A 457 18.90 -0.08 2.89
C ILE A 457 19.12 -1.52 3.37
N PRO A 458 18.53 -1.94 4.50
CA PRO A 458 18.73 -3.27 5.06
C PRO A 458 18.49 -4.39 4.03
N HIS A 459 19.43 -5.33 3.95
CA HIS A 459 19.34 -6.46 3.03
C HIS A 459 19.71 -7.77 3.73
N PHE A 460 18.80 -8.72 3.67
CA PHE A 460 18.93 -10.04 4.28
C PHE A 460 18.89 -11.15 3.23
N LYS A 461 19.48 -12.29 3.57
CA LYS A 461 19.44 -13.51 2.75
C LYS A 461 18.96 -14.68 3.62
N ILE A 462 18.26 -15.63 3.00
CA ILE A 462 17.89 -16.88 3.66
C ILE A 462 18.75 -18.03 3.13
N CYS A 463 19.31 -18.87 4.00
CA CYS A 463 20.11 -20.04 3.60
C CYS A 463 19.33 -21.36 3.76
N SER A 464 19.90 -22.48 3.32
CA SER A 464 19.25 -23.81 3.32
C SER A 464 18.78 -24.32 4.68
N LYS A 465 19.40 -23.89 5.78
CA LYS A 465 19.00 -24.25 7.14
C LYS A 465 17.93 -23.34 7.72
N ASN A 466 17.28 -22.53 6.87
CA ASN A 466 16.33 -21.49 7.26
C ASN A 466 16.93 -20.45 8.22
N TYR A 467 18.23 -20.17 8.07
CA TYR A 467 18.86 -19.08 8.79
C TYR A 467 18.82 -17.81 7.98
N ILE A 468 18.61 -16.70 8.69
CA ILE A 468 18.68 -15.38 8.11
C ILE A 468 20.09 -14.83 8.35
N LEU A 469 20.74 -14.46 7.26
CA LEU A 469 22.07 -13.88 7.24
C LEU A 469 21.99 -12.40 6.85
N ARG A 470 22.91 -11.60 7.38
CA ARG A 470 23.18 -10.30 6.78
C ARG A 470 23.92 -10.53 5.47
N SER A 471 23.61 -9.75 4.44
CA SER A 471 24.11 -10.05 3.08
C SER A 471 25.62 -10.08 2.91
N ASN A 472 26.33 -9.39 3.80
CA ASN A 472 27.79 -9.23 3.82
C ASN A 472 28.42 -9.85 5.08
N SER A 473 27.72 -10.71 5.80
CA SER A 473 28.31 -11.54 6.86
C SER A 473 27.80 -12.98 6.74
N GLU A 474 28.62 -13.92 7.19
CA GLU A 474 28.17 -15.30 7.41
C GLU A 474 27.54 -15.46 8.80
N GLU A 475 27.35 -14.36 9.52
CA GLU A 475 26.78 -14.35 10.85
C GLU A 475 25.30 -14.73 10.80
N VAL A 476 24.95 -15.77 11.54
CA VAL A 476 23.58 -16.23 11.72
C VAL A 476 22.84 -15.27 12.64
N LEU A 477 21.91 -14.50 12.06
CA LEU A 477 21.11 -13.54 12.81
C LEU A 477 19.95 -14.24 13.52
N TYR A 478 19.37 -15.26 12.89
CA TYR A 478 18.16 -15.91 13.38
C TYR A 478 18.13 -17.40 12.99
N GLU A 479 17.77 -18.24 13.96
CA GLU A 479 17.81 -19.71 13.84
C GLU A 479 16.43 -20.38 13.86
N ASP A 480 15.35 -19.64 14.12
CA ASP A 480 14.04 -20.21 14.47
C ASP A 480 12.94 -19.82 13.49
N LEU A 481 13.19 -20.01 12.19
CA LEU A 481 12.16 -19.93 11.18
C LEU A 481 11.44 -21.29 11.08
N SER A 482 10.89 -21.78 12.19
CA SER A 482 10.19 -23.09 12.24
C SER A 482 9.06 -23.20 11.20
N GLU A 483 8.48 -22.07 10.80
CA GLU A 483 7.40 -21.99 9.82
C GLU A 483 7.88 -21.72 8.38
N THR A 484 9.08 -21.18 8.18
CA THR A 484 9.58 -20.93 6.81
C THR A 484 10.14 -22.21 6.22
N LEU A 485 9.71 -22.56 5.02
CA LEU A 485 10.25 -23.71 4.31
C LEU A 485 11.60 -23.37 3.67
N SER A 486 12.49 -24.36 3.58
CA SER A 486 13.73 -24.20 2.82
C SER A 486 13.43 -23.85 1.36
N VAL A 487 14.39 -23.25 0.65
CA VAL A 487 14.22 -22.85 -0.76
C VAL A 487 13.76 -24.04 -1.61
N LYS A 488 14.46 -25.18 -1.51
CA LYS A 488 14.10 -26.41 -2.20
C LYS A 488 12.67 -26.88 -1.87
N LYS A 489 12.31 -26.89 -0.58
CA LYS A 489 10.99 -27.33 -0.13
C LYS A 489 9.90 -26.37 -0.61
N SER A 490 10.15 -25.07 -0.61
CA SER A 490 9.23 -24.04 -1.14
C SER A 490 8.94 -24.24 -2.63
N LEU A 491 9.98 -24.46 -3.44
CA LEU A 491 9.85 -24.75 -4.87
C LEU A 491 9.12 -26.08 -5.14
N MET A 492 9.38 -27.09 -4.30
CA MET A 492 8.70 -28.38 -4.39
C MET A 492 7.21 -28.27 -4.03
N THR A 493 6.89 -27.58 -2.95
CA THR A 493 5.50 -27.34 -2.52
C THR A 493 4.72 -26.64 -3.62
N LYS A 494 5.29 -25.60 -4.25
CA LYS A 494 4.64 -24.90 -5.36
C LYS A 494 4.36 -25.81 -6.56
N LEU A 495 5.31 -26.67 -6.91
CA LEU A 495 5.12 -27.67 -7.97
C LEU A 495 4.05 -28.72 -7.63
N MET A 496 3.95 -29.11 -6.35
CA MET A 496 2.94 -30.07 -5.88
C MET A 496 1.53 -29.47 -5.80
N GLN A 497 1.42 -28.16 -5.62
CA GLN A 497 0.16 -27.42 -5.61
C GLN A 497 -0.50 -27.37 -7.01
N LEU A 498 0.26 -27.62 -8.08
CA LEU A 498 -0.28 -27.47 -9.41
C LEU A 498 -1.43 -28.46 -9.70
N SER A 499 -2.64 -27.93 -9.89
CA SER A 499 -3.89 -28.65 -10.17
C SER A 499 -4.83 -27.81 -11.05
N LYS A 500 -5.98 -28.39 -11.45
CA LYS A 500 -7.00 -27.63 -12.19
C LYS A 500 -7.63 -26.54 -11.33
N GLU A 501 -7.84 -26.82 -10.05
CA GLU A 501 -8.40 -25.91 -9.06
C GLU A 501 -7.45 -24.73 -8.81
N ASP A 502 -6.15 -25.01 -8.67
CA ASP A 502 -5.14 -23.96 -8.55
C ASP A 502 -5.09 -23.09 -9.82
N LEU A 503 -5.05 -23.70 -11.01
CA LEU A 503 -5.07 -22.95 -12.28
C LEU A 503 -6.29 -22.02 -12.39
N PHE A 504 -7.49 -22.53 -12.09
CA PHE A 504 -8.72 -21.74 -12.11
C PHE A 504 -8.64 -20.57 -11.14
N PHE A 505 -8.18 -20.83 -9.90
CA PHE A 505 -8.01 -19.79 -8.90
C PHE A 505 -7.02 -18.71 -9.33
N GLN A 506 -5.83 -19.07 -9.85
CA GLN A 506 -4.86 -18.07 -10.32
C GLN A 506 -5.40 -17.23 -11.49
N ILE A 507 -6.17 -17.82 -12.41
CA ILE A 507 -6.80 -17.09 -13.53
C ILE A 507 -7.86 -16.11 -13.03
N GLU A 508 -8.65 -16.49 -12.03
CA GLU A 508 -9.63 -15.59 -11.41
C GLU A 508 -8.92 -14.36 -10.80
N LEU A 509 -7.81 -14.58 -10.08
CA LEU A 509 -7.01 -13.49 -9.52
C LEU A 509 -6.48 -12.55 -10.62
N ILE A 510 -5.96 -13.08 -11.72
CA ILE A 510 -5.49 -12.29 -12.88
C ILE A 510 -6.64 -11.47 -13.47
N SER A 511 -7.82 -12.07 -13.60
CA SER A 511 -9.00 -11.43 -14.22
C SER A 511 -9.57 -10.32 -13.35
N VAL A 512 -9.70 -10.55 -12.04
CA VAL A 512 -10.16 -9.54 -11.08
C VAL A 512 -9.14 -8.40 -10.94
N SER A 513 -7.85 -8.72 -10.97
CA SER A 513 -6.76 -7.77 -10.87
C SER A 513 -6.68 -6.79 -12.02
N LEU A 514 -6.90 -7.24 -13.26
CA LEU A 514 -6.80 -6.37 -14.41
C LEU A 514 -8.13 -5.66 -14.75
N ASN A 515 -9.27 -6.17 -14.23
CA ASN A 515 -10.63 -5.66 -14.50
C ASN A 515 -10.93 -5.38 -15.99
N ILE A 516 -10.38 -6.21 -16.86
CA ILE A 516 -10.51 -6.02 -18.30
C ILE A 516 -11.93 -6.42 -18.74
N ASN A 517 -12.49 -5.70 -19.72
CA ASN A 517 -13.89 -5.84 -20.16
C ASN A 517 -14.91 -5.68 -19.02
N ASN A 518 -14.56 -4.92 -17.99
CA ASN A 518 -15.36 -4.76 -16.78
C ASN A 518 -15.67 -6.12 -16.11
N HIS A 519 -14.70 -7.03 -16.03
CA HIS A 519 -14.85 -8.34 -15.37
C HIS A 519 -15.50 -8.24 -13.98
N ASN A 520 -15.18 -7.18 -13.24
CA ASN A 520 -15.69 -6.95 -11.90
C ASN A 520 -17.09 -6.33 -11.87
N PHE A 521 -17.69 -6.07 -13.04
CA PHE A 521 -19.04 -5.54 -13.18
C PHE A 521 -19.96 -6.51 -13.92
N LYS A 522 -21.12 -6.82 -13.32
CA LYS A 522 -22.18 -7.59 -13.98
C LYS A 522 -23.54 -6.95 -13.73
N LYS A 523 -24.49 -7.22 -14.63
CA LYS A 523 -25.91 -6.94 -14.39
C LYS A 523 -26.46 -8.00 -13.45
N ILE A 524 -27.35 -7.62 -12.54
CA ILE A 524 -28.00 -8.57 -11.63
C ILE A 524 -29.38 -8.83 -12.17
N ASN A 525 -29.59 -10.01 -12.77
CA ASN A 525 -30.90 -10.40 -13.28
C ASN A 525 -31.71 -11.09 -12.18
N PHE A 526 -32.71 -10.39 -11.64
CA PHE A 526 -33.54 -10.87 -10.54
C PHE A 526 -34.55 -11.96 -10.93
N ASN A 527 -34.68 -12.30 -12.22
CA ASN A 527 -35.49 -13.43 -12.66
C ASN A 527 -34.85 -14.80 -12.36
N TYR A 528 -33.53 -14.85 -12.10
CA TYR A 528 -32.87 -16.08 -11.68
C TYR A 528 -33.08 -16.33 -10.18
N ASN A 529 -33.03 -17.60 -9.77
CA ASN A 529 -33.11 -17.95 -8.36
C ASN A 529 -31.81 -17.53 -7.64
N LYS A 530 -31.94 -16.66 -6.62
CA LYS A 530 -30.85 -16.21 -5.72
C LYS A 530 -29.59 -15.69 -6.47
N PRO A 531 -29.72 -14.67 -7.34
CA PRO A 531 -28.62 -14.23 -8.20
C PRO A 531 -27.46 -13.62 -7.41
N ILE A 532 -27.75 -12.87 -6.34
CA ILE A 532 -26.73 -12.24 -5.50
C ILE A 532 -25.92 -13.28 -4.74
N LEU A 533 -26.56 -14.32 -4.21
CA LEU A 533 -25.88 -15.38 -3.46
C LEU A 533 -24.87 -16.13 -4.33
N ARG A 534 -25.22 -16.41 -5.59
CA ARG A 534 -24.28 -17.02 -6.55
C ARG A 534 -23.06 -16.12 -6.80
N LEU A 535 -23.26 -14.81 -6.94
CA LEU A 535 -22.16 -13.85 -7.13
C LEU A 535 -21.25 -13.77 -5.90
N ILE A 536 -21.81 -13.87 -4.69
CA ILE A 536 -21.01 -13.93 -3.46
C ILE A 536 -20.23 -15.26 -3.40
N GLU A 537 -20.86 -16.38 -3.76
CA GLU A 537 -20.22 -17.70 -3.82
C GLU A 537 -19.05 -17.76 -4.83
N GLU A 538 -19.12 -17.02 -5.95
CA GLU A 538 -18.00 -16.87 -6.91
C GLU A 538 -16.73 -16.26 -6.28
N SER A 539 -16.85 -15.59 -5.12
CA SER A 539 -15.74 -14.99 -4.38
C SER A 539 -15.22 -15.88 -3.24
N ILE A 540 -15.80 -17.06 -3.04
CA ILE A 540 -15.42 -18.01 -1.99
C ILE A 540 -14.56 -19.13 -2.61
N HIS A 541 -13.34 -19.28 -2.12
CA HIS A 541 -12.38 -20.26 -2.61
C HIS A 541 -11.88 -21.13 -1.47
N VAL A 542 -11.75 -22.44 -1.72
CA VAL A 542 -11.12 -23.38 -0.77
C VAL A 542 -9.86 -23.94 -1.43
N ILE A 543 -8.70 -23.41 -1.04
CA ILE A 543 -7.40 -23.78 -1.59
C ILE A 543 -6.61 -24.52 -0.53
N ASN A 544 -6.23 -25.77 -0.81
CA ASN A 544 -5.50 -26.63 0.13
C ASN A 544 -6.15 -26.72 1.53
N GLY A 545 -7.48 -26.75 1.58
CA GLY A 545 -8.26 -26.79 2.83
C GLY A 545 -8.39 -25.45 3.57
N LYS A 546 -7.83 -24.36 3.02
CA LYS A 546 -7.97 -23.00 3.57
C LYS A 546 -9.08 -22.24 2.85
N LEU A 547 -10.00 -21.67 3.62
CA LEU A 547 -11.04 -20.80 3.12
C LEU A 547 -10.48 -19.40 2.86
N LEU A 548 -10.63 -18.93 1.62
CA LEU A 548 -10.36 -17.56 1.19
C LEU A 548 -11.67 -16.95 0.68
N VAL A 549 -12.03 -15.78 1.17
CA VAL A 549 -13.19 -15.04 0.68
C VAL A 549 -12.72 -13.68 0.20
N LEU A 550 -12.70 -13.50 -1.11
CA LEU A 550 -12.04 -12.37 -1.73
C LEU A 550 -13.03 -11.27 -2.08
N THR A 551 -12.71 -10.03 -1.72
CA THR A 551 -13.57 -8.87 -1.96
C THR A 551 -12.75 -7.65 -2.32
N LEU A 552 -13.32 -6.76 -3.14
CA LEU A 552 -12.84 -5.40 -3.29
C LEU A 552 -13.32 -4.59 -2.09
N GLN A 553 -12.40 -3.95 -1.39
CA GLN A 553 -12.65 -3.11 -0.21
C GLN A 553 -11.99 -1.75 -0.39
N LYS A 554 -12.49 -0.72 0.29
CA LYS A 554 -11.88 0.61 0.22
C LYS A 554 -10.77 0.75 1.27
N ASP A 555 -9.63 1.32 0.87
CA ASP A 555 -8.59 1.76 1.79
C ASP A 555 -8.96 3.11 2.45
N TRP A 556 -8.12 3.59 3.36
CA TRP A 556 -8.33 4.86 4.07
C TRP A 556 -8.34 6.10 3.14
N GLN A 557 -7.85 5.98 1.91
CA GLN A 557 -7.92 7.03 0.88
C GLN A 557 -9.16 6.87 -0.03
N GLY A 558 -9.93 5.80 0.16
CA GLY A 558 -11.08 5.44 -0.65
C GLY A 558 -10.75 4.68 -1.93
N ASN A 559 -9.50 4.26 -2.13
CA ASN A 559 -9.07 3.44 -3.26
C ASN A 559 -9.52 1.99 -3.05
N TYR A 560 -9.94 1.30 -4.11
CA TYR A 560 -10.30 -0.11 -4.00
C TYR A 560 -9.06 -0.99 -3.94
N ILE A 561 -9.05 -1.96 -3.02
CA ILE A 561 -8.03 -2.98 -2.86
C ILE A 561 -8.71 -4.34 -2.91
N TYR A 562 -8.14 -5.28 -3.66
CA TYR A 562 -8.62 -6.67 -3.69
C TYR A 562 -7.88 -7.50 -2.63
N GLY A 563 -8.64 -8.16 -1.74
CA GLY A 563 -8.05 -8.94 -0.65
C GLY A 563 -9.05 -9.83 0.06
N ASN A 564 -8.58 -10.54 1.08
CA ASN A 564 -9.44 -11.37 1.91
C ASN A 564 -10.40 -10.50 2.73
N ILE A 565 -11.62 -11.00 2.93
CA ILE A 565 -12.65 -10.30 3.69
C ILE A 565 -12.21 -10.13 5.16
N LYS A 566 -12.61 -9.00 5.77
CA LYS A 566 -12.35 -8.72 7.19
C LYS A 566 -13.40 -9.40 8.07
N ASP A 567 -13.34 -9.23 9.39
CA ASP A 567 -14.30 -9.86 10.31
C ASP A 567 -15.58 -9.04 10.55
N GLY A 568 -15.54 -7.70 10.46
CA GLY A 568 -16.63 -6.79 10.85
C GLY A 568 -17.95 -6.85 10.06
N LEU A 569 -18.91 -5.98 10.42
CA LEU A 569 -20.18 -5.80 9.69
C LEU A 569 -20.04 -4.99 8.39
N TYR A 570 -19.13 -4.02 8.33
CA TYR A 570 -19.09 -3.09 7.19
C TYR A 570 -18.66 -3.76 5.89
N GLU A 571 -17.40 -4.19 5.88
CA GLU A 571 -16.69 -4.82 4.78
C GLU A 571 -16.28 -6.26 5.12
N GLY A 572 -16.92 -6.86 6.14
CA GLY A 572 -16.46 -8.12 6.73
C GLY A 572 -17.45 -9.30 6.68
N ALA A 573 -16.98 -10.44 7.17
CA ALA A 573 -17.67 -11.71 7.21
C ALA A 573 -18.91 -11.69 8.11
N LEU A 574 -18.90 -10.94 9.22
CA LEU A 574 -20.09 -10.75 10.05
C LEU A 574 -21.22 -10.10 9.23
N GLY A 575 -20.88 -9.21 8.30
CA GLY A 575 -21.83 -8.60 7.37
C GLY A 575 -22.45 -9.60 6.40
N LEU A 576 -21.66 -10.57 5.91
CA LEU A 576 -22.18 -11.67 5.06
C LEU A 576 -23.15 -12.57 5.83
N LEU A 577 -22.77 -12.97 7.05
CA LEU A 577 -23.64 -13.77 7.93
C LEU A 577 -24.96 -13.06 8.23
N LEU A 578 -24.91 -11.73 8.38
CA LEU A 578 -26.09 -10.90 8.63
C LEU A 578 -26.99 -10.85 7.38
N ALA A 579 -26.39 -10.71 6.19
CA ALA A 579 -27.12 -10.67 4.93
C ALA A 579 -27.82 -12.00 4.61
N GLU A 580 -27.16 -13.14 4.83
CA GLU A 580 -27.72 -14.47 4.58
C GLU A 580 -27.11 -15.55 5.48
N SER A 581 -28.00 -16.31 6.15
CA SER A 581 -27.65 -17.35 7.13
C SER A 581 -26.91 -18.54 6.53
N GLN A 582 -27.05 -18.79 5.23
CA GLN A 582 -26.39 -19.92 4.55
C GLN A 582 -24.85 -19.85 4.63
N PHE A 583 -24.29 -18.64 4.79
CA PHE A 583 -22.85 -18.45 4.90
C PHE A 583 -22.26 -18.93 6.23
N ASN A 584 -23.09 -19.36 7.20
CA ASN A 584 -22.64 -20.08 8.41
C ASN A 584 -21.95 -21.42 8.07
N SER A 585 -22.14 -21.95 6.85
CA SER A 585 -21.39 -23.12 6.37
C SER A 585 -19.91 -22.81 6.11
N TYR A 586 -19.55 -21.55 5.89
CA TYR A 586 -18.18 -21.10 5.62
C TYR A 586 -17.56 -20.39 6.83
N PHE A 587 -18.35 -19.60 7.57
CA PHE A 587 -17.86 -18.79 8.67
C PHE A 587 -18.36 -19.28 10.03
N SER A 588 -17.46 -19.32 11.01
CA SER A 588 -17.83 -19.51 12.42
C SER A 588 -18.03 -18.15 13.08
N TYR A 589 -19.26 -17.87 13.51
CA TYR A 589 -19.59 -16.68 14.29
C TYR A 589 -18.69 -16.56 15.55
N GLN A 590 -18.46 -17.67 16.27
CA GLN A 590 -17.63 -17.67 17.48
C GLN A 590 -16.18 -17.25 17.19
N LYS A 591 -15.63 -17.66 16.03
CA LYS A 591 -14.29 -17.28 15.61
C LYS A 591 -14.22 -15.79 15.23
N ILE A 592 -15.21 -15.31 14.49
CA ILE A 592 -15.33 -13.88 14.12
C ILE A 592 -15.46 -13.02 15.38
N GLU A 593 -16.36 -13.39 16.29
CA GLU A 593 -16.57 -12.71 17.56
C GLU A 593 -15.27 -12.63 18.37
N LYS A 594 -14.56 -13.75 18.51
CA LYS A 594 -13.27 -13.78 19.19
C LYS A 594 -12.25 -12.84 18.52
N ASN A 595 -12.10 -12.89 17.20
CA ASN A 595 -11.15 -12.04 16.49
C ASN A 595 -11.45 -10.54 16.68
N ILE A 596 -12.73 -10.16 16.60
CA ILE A 596 -13.16 -8.79 16.85
C ILE A 596 -12.84 -8.40 18.30
N LEU A 597 -13.14 -9.27 19.29
CA LEU A 597 -12.80 -9.04 20.70
C LEU A 597 -11.28 -8.89 20.92
N ASP A 598 -10.45 -9.69 20.26
CA ASP A 598 -8.99 -9.62 20.39
C ASP A 598 -8.41 -8.33 19.76
N SER A 599 -9.13 -7.70 18.82
CA SER A 599 -8.70 -6.47 18.14
C SER A 599 -8.71 -5.23 19.03
N LYS A 600 -9.51 -5.22 20.10
CA LYS A 600 -9.78 -4.05 20.96
C LYS A 600 -10.40 -2.85 20.26
N ASP A 601 -10.89 -3.01 19.03
CA ASP A 601 -11.67 -1.99 18.34
C ASP A 601 -13.09 -1.91 18.91
N ILE A 602 -13.58 -0.71 19.21
CA ILE A 602 -14.92 -0.47 19.75
C ILE A 602 -15.93 -0.01 18.69
N GLY A 603 -15.49 0.28 17.47
CA GLY A 603 -16.31 0.90 16.41
C GLY A 603 -17.60 0.14 16.10
N LEU A 604 -18.64 0.87 15.69
CA LEU A 604 -19.99 0.35 15.43
C LEU A 604 -20.04 -0.80 14.43
N ILE A 605 -19.22 -0.70 13.39
CA ILE A 605 -19.35 -1.56 12.21
C ILE A 605 -18.18 -2.52 12.02
N ASN A 606 -17.06 -2.35 12.74
CA ASN A 606 -15.91 -3.26 12.67
C ASN A 606 -15.44 -3.77 14.05
N GLY A 607 -15.75 -3.05 15.12
CA GLY A 607 -15.34 -3.38 16.49
C GLY A 607 -16.42 -4.09 17.29
N TYR A 608 -16.31 -4.03 18.61
CA TYR A 608 -17.19 -4.75 19.55
C TYR A 608 -18.67 -4.41 19.38
N SER A 609 -18.96 -3.14 19.08
CA SER A 609 -20.30 -2.68 18.80
C SER A 609 -20.95 -3.41 17.62
N SER A 610 -20.15 -3.87 16.64
CA SER A 610 -20.66 -4.63 15.50
C SER A 610 -21.23 -5.99 15.90
N ILE A 611 -20.63 -6.63 16.91
CA ILE A 611 -21.15 -7.88 17.50
C ILE A 611 -22.50 -7.62 18.17
N ILE A 612 -22.61 -6.54 18.95
CA ILE A 612 -23.85 -6.17 19.64
C ILE A 612 -24.96 -5.89 18.63
N LEU A 613 -24.67 -5.11 17.57
CA LEU A 613 -25.61 -4.80 16.51
C LEU A 613 -26.05 -6.05 15.73
N TYR A 614 -25.10 -6.94 15.40
CA TYR A 614 -25.41 -8.22 14.76
C TYR A 614 -26.39 -9.05 15.58
N ASN A 615 -26.14 -9.19 16.89
CA ASN A 615 -27.01 -9.97 17.76
C ASN A 615 -28.41 -9.36 17.89
N TYR A 616 -28.51 -8.02 18.00
CA TYR A 616 -29.82 -7.36 17.97
C TYR A 616 -30.63 -7.66 16.71
N TYR A 617 -29.95 -7.82 15.57
CA TYR A 617 -30.61 -8.11 14.31
C TYR A 617 -30.99 -9.59 14.14
N VAL A 618 -30.12 -10.52 14.54
CA VAL A 618 -30.28 -11.96 14.21
C VAL A 618 -31.15 -12.71 15.21
N SER A 619 -30.94 -12.53 16.51
CA SER A 619 -31.56 -13.41 17.51
C SER A 619 -32.87 -12.86 18.08
N ASN A 620 -33.21 -11.59 17.84
CA ASN A 620 -34.23 -10.85 18.61
C ASN A 620 -34.05 -11.01 20.16
N LEU A 621 -32.90 -11.53 20.59
CA LEU A 621 -32.55 -11.93 21.95
C LEU A 621 -31.15 -11.42 22.23
N GLU A 622 -30.98 -10.82 23.40
CA GLU A 622 -29.90 -9.88 23.67
C GLU A 622 -28.69 -10.58 24.28
N LYS A 623 -27.58 -10.63 23.55
CA LYS A 623 -26.30 -11.08 24.12
C LYS A 623 -25.77 -10.07 25.14
N GLU A 624 -25.05 -10.53 26.16
CA GLU A 624 -24.45 -9.69 27.21
C GLU A 624 -23.59 -8.54 26.64
N VAL A 625 -23.59 -7.39 27.32
CA VAL A 625 -22.68 -6.29 26.97
C VAL A 625 -21.29 -6.65 27.45
N TYR A 626 -20.27 -6.47 26.60
CA TYR A 626 -18.89 -6.64 27.00
C TYR A 626 -18.41 -5.44 27.82
N PHE A 627 -18.39 -5.54 29.15
CA PHE A 627 -17.84 -4.48 30.00
C PHE A 627 -16.32 -4.37 29.81
N LEU A 628 -15.89 -3.26 29.22
CA LEU A 628 -14.48 -3.00 28.94
C LEU A 628 -13.85 -2.22 30.09
N GLU A 629 -12.84 -2.80 30.72
CA GLU A 629 -12.07 -2.16 31.81
C GLU A 629 -11.20 -1.01 31.27
N ASP A 630 -10.42 -1.26 30.20
CA ASP A 630 -9.53 -0.29 29.55
C ASP A 630 -10.06 0.14 28.17
N ILE A 631 -10.95 1.14 28.17
CA ILE A 631 -11.49 1.71 26.92
C ILE A 631 -10.43 2.60 26.27
N ILE A 632 -9.71 2.02 25.31
CA ILE A 632 -8.76 2.73 24.44
C ILE A 632 -9.48 3.03 23.14
N PHE A 633 -9.68 4.31 22.82
CA PHE A 633 -10.28 4.73 21.56
C PHE A 633 -9.46 5.84 20.92
N THR A 634 -9.51 5.89 19.60
CA THR A 634 -8.81 6.90 18.79
C THR A 634 -9.77 7.84 18.07
N GLN A 635 -11.05 7.46 17.98
CA GLN A 635 -12.13 8.22 17.36
C GLN A 635 -13.32 8.31 18.31
N TYR A 636 -14.11 9.37 18.20
CA TYR A 636 -15.31 9.57 19.03
C TYR A 636 -16.61 9.45 18.24
N ASP A 637 -16.54 9.29 16.91
CA ASP A 637 -17.73 9.21 16.06
C ASP A 637 -18.53 7.90 16.17
N VAL A 638 -19.59 7.77 15.36
CA VAL A 638 -20.50 6.63 15.42
C VAL A 638 -19.85 5.39 14.81
N ILE A 639 -19.15 5.51 13.68
CA ILE A 639 -18.65 4.36 12.93
C ILE A 639 -17.39 3.74 13.56
N ASP A 640 -16.38 4.55 13.86
CA ASP A 640 -15.07 4.09 14.32
C ASP A 640 -14.85 4.40 15.81
N GLY A 641 -15.80 5.11 16.44
CA GLY A 641 -15.60 5.71 17.75
C GLY A 641 -16.56 5.30 18.85
N LEU A 642 -16.36 5.97 19.99
CA LEU A 642 -17.07 5.69 21.24
C LEU A 642 -18.59 5.99 21.16
N ALA A 643 -19.05 6.89 20.30
CA ALA A 643 -20.47 7.21 20.18
C ALA A 643 -21.31 6.00 19.75
N GLY A 644 -20.82 5.22 18.77
CA GLY A 644 -21.50 4.01 18.31
C GLY A 644 -21.69 2.99 19.43
N TYR A 645 -20.67 2.83 20.28
CA TYR A 645 -20.73 1.95 21.44
C TYR A 645 -21.73 2.44 22.48
N ILE A 646 -21.71 3.73 22.84
CA ILE A 646 -22.68 4.34 23.76
C ILE A 646 -24.12 4.13 23.26
N LEU A 647 -24.38 4.30 21.96
CA LEU A 647 -25.71 4.10 21.38
C LEU A 647 -26.24 2.69 21.61
N LEU A 648 -25.42 1.67 21.35
CA LEU A 648 -25.85 0.28 21.51
C LEU A 648 -25.97 -0.14 22.97
N VAL A 649 -25.08 0.31 23.85
CA VAL A 649 -25.20 0.03 25.29
C VAL A 649 -26.42 0.74 25.87
N TYR A 650 -26.68 1.99 25.47
CA TYR A 650 -27.89 2.72 25.89
C TYR A 650 -29.16 2.02 25.42
N ARG A 651 -29.16 1.50 24.20
CA ARG A 651 -30.26 0.70 23.67
C ARG A 651 -30.54 -0.51 24.57
N LYS A 652 -29.51 -1.25 24.98
CA LYS A 652 -29.64 -2.36 25.94
C LYS A 652 -30.25 -1.88 27.26
N TYR A 653 -29.74 -0.78 27.80
CA TYR A 653 -30.22 -0.22 29.06
C TYR A 653 -31.71 0.17 28.99
N ILE A 654 -32.19 0.70 27.87
CA ILE A 654 -33.63 1.03 27.72
C ILE A 654 -34.50 -0.22 27.89
N ILE A 655 -34.02 -1.39 27.48
CA ILE A 655 -34.78 -2.64 27.47
C ILE A 655 -34.69 -3.34 28.84
N ASN A 656 -33.47 -3.52 29.38
CA ASN A 656 -33.26 -4.31 30.60
C ASN A 656 -33.33 -3.49 31.89
N LYS A 657 -33.09 -2.17 31.83
CA LYS A 657 -33.06 -1.26 33.00
C LYS A 657 -32.09 -1.66 34.13
N GLU A 658 -31.05 -2.43 33.84
CA GLU A 658 -30.03 -2.85 34.82
C GLU A 658 -29.19 -1.66 35.32
N GLU A 659 -28.96 -1.59 36.63
CA GLU A 659 -28.18 -0.52 37.28
C GLU A 659 -26.71 -0.54 36.87
N LEU A 660 -26.12 -1.73 36.73
CA LEU A 660 -24.74 -1.91 36.26
C LEU A 660 -24.52 -1.28 34.87
N LEU A 661 -25.52 -1.38 33.97
CA LEU A 661 -25.46 -0.77 32.65
C LEU A 661 -25.57 0.75 32.72
N LEU A 662 -26.40 1.28 33.62
CA LEU A 662 -26.50 2.73 33.84
C LEU A 662 -25.14 3.31 34.26
N ASP A 663 -24.53 2.73 35.29
CA ASP A 663 -23.21 3.15 35.79
C ASP A 663 -22.16 3.09 34.68
N TYR A 664 -22.19 2.02 33.89
CA TYR A 664 -21.27 1.86 32.79
C TYR A 664 -21.46 2.92 31.70
N ILE A 665 -22.70 3.16 31.24
CA ILE A 665 -23.00 4.19 30.23
C ILE A 665 -22.58 5.57 30.72
N LEU A 666 -22.82 5.89 32.00
CA LEU A 666 -22.41 7.18 32.56
C LEU A 666 -20.88 7.36 32.51
N LYS A 667 -20.09 6.32 32.82
CA LYS A 667 -18.63 6.33 32.65
C LYS A 667 -18.22 6.54 31.19
N LEU A 668 -18.92 5.89 30.24
CA LEU A 668 -18.66 6.07 28.80
C LEU A 668 -18.92 7.52 28.37
N ILE A 669 -20.04 8.09 28.81
CA ILE A 669 -20.42 9.48 28.50
C ILE A 669 -19.37 10.45 29.06
N GLU A 670 -18.90 10.25 30.29
CA GLU A 670 -17.85 11.09 30.86
C GLU A 670 -16.55 11.05 30.03
N LYS A 671 -16.11 9.85 29.62
CA LYS A 671 -14.97 9.69 28.71
C LYS A 671 -15.21 10.38 27.37
N PHE A 672 -16.39 10.22 26.76
CA PHE A 672 -16.74 10.87 25.51
C PHE A 672 -16.68 12.40 25.62
N MET A 673 -17.11 12.97 26.74
CA MET A 673 -17.12 14.41 26.98
C MET A 673 -15.70 15.00 27.16
N MET A 674 -14.74 14.22 27.64
CA MET A 674 -13.34 14.67 27.75
C MET A 674 -12.68 14.89 26.38
N PHE A 675 -13.08 14.12 25.36
CA PHE A 675 -12.42 14.11 24.05
C PHE A 675 -13.18 14.86 22.95
N SER A 676 -14.51 15.03 23.08
CA SER A 676 -15.37 15.71 22.08
C SER A 676 -15.17 17.24 21.98
N ILE A 677 -14.16 17.81 22.64
CA ILE A 677 -13.93 19.27 22.71
C ILE A 677 -13.29 19.82 21.40
N VAL A 678 -12.87 18.98 20.44
CA VAL A 678 -12.08 19.40 19.27
C VAL A 678 -12.91 19.51 17.98
N ASN A 679 -13.13 20.75 17.52
CA ASN A 679 -13.58 21.19 16.17
C ASN A 679 -14.62 20.30 15.45
N GLU A 680 -15.88 20.42 15.87
CA GLU A 680 -17.03 19.77 15.24
C GLU A 680 -17.58 20.60 14.05
N GLU A 681 -17.02 20.40 12.86
CA GLU A 681 -17.58 20.98 11.61
C GLU A 681 -18.17 19.94 10.65
N LYS A 682 -17.79 18.66 10.79
CA LYS A 682 -18.18 17.60 9.85
C LYS A 682 -19.65 17.19 10.06
N ILE A 683 -20.46 17.28 9.02
CA ILE A 683 -21.85 16.80 9.00
C ILE A 683 -21.94 15.30 8.72
N GLY A 684 -23.06 14.67 9.06
CA GLY A 684 -23.30 13.25 8.80
C GLY A 684 -23.55 12.41 10.04
N PHE A 685 -24.10 11.21 9.82
CA PHE A 685 -24.38 10.25 10.90
C PHE A 685 -23.12 9.48 11.30
N ALA A 686 -22.34 9.01 10.33
CA ALA A 686 -21.19 8.14 10.55
C ALA A 686 -20.07 8.83 11.33
N HIS A 687 -19.65 10.00 10.84
CA HIS A 687 -18.45 10.71 11.30
C HIS A 687 -18.72 12.18 11.68
N GLY A 688 -19.98 12.55 11.97
CA GLY A 688 -20.38 13.95 12.05
C GLY A 688 -21.48 14.27 13.05
N LEU A 689 -21.93 15.53 13.02
CA LEU A 689 -22.83 16.14 14.00
C LEU A 689 -24.11 15.33 14.25
N SER A 690 -24.74 14.77 13.21
CA SER A 690 -26.00 14.04 13.36
C SER A 690 -25.88 12.80 14.23
N GLY A 691 -24.74 12.10 14.16
CA GLY A 691 -24.49 10.96 15.04
C GLY A 691 -24.23 11.40 16.49
N LEU A 692 -23.43 12.45 16.65
CA LEU A 692 -22.97 12.94 17.96
C LEU A 692 -24.09 13.56 18.80
N LYS A 693 -25.02 14.29 18.18
CA LYS A 693 -26.12 14.95 18.91
C LYS A 693 -27.00 13.96 19.67
N ILE A 694 -27.12 12.72 19.20
CA ILE A 694 -27.84 11.64 19.88
C ILE A 694 -27.21 11.34 21.25
N ILE A 695 -25.88 11.36 21.35
CA ILE A 695 -25.15 11.09 22.60
C ILE A 695 -25.46 12.15 23.66
N TYR A 696 -25.55 13.42 23.26
CA TYR A 696 -25.90 14.51 24.17
C TYR A 696 -27.35 14.41 24.68
N ILE A 697 -28.28 13.98 23.83
CA ILE A 697 -29.66 13.69 24.25
C ILE A 697 -29.71 12.51 25.22
N ILE A 698 -28.96 11.44 24.95
CA ILE A 698 -28.85 10.29 25.86
C ILE A 698 -28.30 10.73 27.21
N ALA A 699 -27.20 11.50 27.21
CA ALA A 699 -26.61 12.04 28.42
C ALA A 699 -27.58 12.91 29.23
N PHE A 700 -28.30 13.81 28.56
CA PHE A 700 -29.34 14.61 29.21
C PHE A 700 -30.44 13.74 29.82
N LYS A 701 -30.94 12.73 29.10
CA LYS A 701 -32.01 11.86 29.57
C LYS A 701 -31.60 11.00 30.77
N LEU A 702 -30.33 10.58 30.84
CA LEU A 702 -29.82 9.77 31.95
C LEU A 702 -29.46 10.59 33.18
N THR A 703 -28.96 11.82 33.04
CA THR A 703 -28.46 12.61 34.17
C THR A 703 -29.30 13.83 34.54
N ASN A 704 -30.23 14.23 33.68
CA ASN A 704 -31.00 15.47 33.77
C ASN A 704 -30.13 16.74 33.93
N LYS A 705 -28.89 16.73 33.42
CA LYS A 705 -27.94 17.86 33.57
C LYS A 705 -28.08 18.80 32.38
N GLN A 706 -28.48 20.05 32.65
CA GLN A 706 -28.78 21.05 31.62
C GLN A 706 -27.65 21.28 30.61
N LYS A 707 -26.38 21.21 31.05
CA LYS A 707 -25.20 21.35 30.18
C LYS A 707 -25.21 20.45 28.93
N TYR A 708 -25.80 19.25 29.03
CA TYR A 708 -25.88 18.32 27.90
C TYR A 708 -26.96 18.73 26.91
N LEU A 709 -28.09 19.23 27.40
CA LEU A 709 -29.15 19.77 26.56
C LEU A 709 -28.70 21.04 25.82
N ASP A 710 -27.96 21.92 26.50
CA ASP A 710 -27.43 23.14 25.87
C ASP A 710 -26.44 22.80 24.75
N LYS A 711 -25.54 21.83 25.00
CA LYS A 711 -24.59 21.35 23.99
C LYS A 711 -25.31 20.66 22.81
N TYR A 712 -26.34 19.87 23.08
CA TYR A 712 -27.20 19.32 22.02
C TYR A 712 -27.77 20.42 21.12
N LYS A 713 -28.35 21.48 21.70
CA LYS A 713 -28.96 22.59 20.93
C LYS A 713 -27.94 23.24 20.00
N VAL A 714 -26.73 23.52 20.51
CA VAL A 714 -25.64 24.08 19.70
C VAL A 714 -25.26 23.18 18.53
N ILE A 715 -25.22 21.86 18.74
CA ILE A 715 -24.89 20.91 17.68
C ILE A 715 -26.04 20.78 16.68
N ASP A 716 -27.29 20.72 17.15
CA ASP A 716 -28.48 20.61 16.28
C ASP A 716 -28.64 21.85 15.40
N GLU A 717 -28.33 23.04 15.91
CA GLU A 717 -28.27 24.28 15.14
C GLU A 717 -27.19 24.25 14.04
N LYS A 718 -26.04 23.63 14.33
CA LYS A 718 -24.95 23.48 13.34
C LYS A 718 -25.21 22.38 12.33
N ASP A 719 -26.02 21.38 12.67
CA ASP A 719 -26.40 20.25 11.84
C ASP A 719 -27.50 20.64 10.82
N ASP A 720 -27.23 21.70 10.06
CA ASP A 720 -28.16 22.28 9.10
C ASP A 720 -28.35 21.38 7.88
N ILE A 721 -29.63 21.12 7.57
CA ILE A 721 -30.08 20.29 6.47
C ILE A 721 -29.66 20.80 5.08
N SER A 722 -29.43 22.12 4.96
CA SER A 722 -28.98 22.77 3.73
C SER A 722 -27.60 22.29 3.30
N ARG A 723 -26.78 21.81 4.25
CA ARG A 723 -25.39 21.37 4.04
C ARG A 723 -25.30 19.98 3.40
N TYR A 724 -26.39 19.19 3.40
CA TYR A 724 -26.42 17.85 2.84
C TYR A 724 -26.68 17.88 1.32
N SER A 725 -25.66 17.51 0.55
CA SER A 725 -25.65 17.49 -0.92
C SER A 725 -25.86 16.11 -1.54
N SER A 726 -26.04 15.06 -0.74
CA SER A 726 -26.26 13.69 -1.20
C SER A 726 -27.26 12.93 -0.33
N GLY A 727 -27.80 11.82 -0.85
CA GLY A 727 -28.69 10.91 -0.13
C GLY A 727 -27.98 9.78 0.63
N ALA A 728 -26.65 9.86 0.81
CA ALA A 728 -25.90 8.80 1.50
C ALA A 728 -26.31 8.65 2.98
N TRP A 729 -26.20 7.44 3.54
CA TRP A 729 -26.40 7.21 4.97
C TRP A 729 -25.22 7.71 5.82
N CYS A 730 -23.98 7.52 5.36
CA CYS A 730 -22.81 7.92 6.15
C CYS A 730 -22.72 9.43 6.38
N ASN A 731 -22.74 10.23 5.31
CA ASN A 731 -22.52 11.68 5.36
C ASN A 731 -23.61 12.49 4.61
N GLY A 732 -24.74 11.86 4.29
CA GLY A 732 -25.82 12.47 3.51
C GLY A 732 -27.12 12.64 4.29
N LEU A 733 -28.17 13.07 3.58
CA LEU A 733 -29.48 13.36 4.13
C LEU A 733 -30.10 12.14 4.84
N THR A 734 -29.91 10.92 4.32
CA THR A 734 -30.42 9.70 4.95
C THR A 734 -29.85 9.52 6.36
N GLY A 735 -28.56 9.80 6.56
CA GLY A 735 -27.94 9.73 7.89
C GLY A 735 -28.53 10.74 8.88
N TYR A 736 -28.73 11.97 8.43
CA TYR A 736 -29.41 13.00 9.21
C TYR A 736 -30.81 12.53 9.63
N LEU A 737 -31.61 12.03 8.68
CA LEU A 737 -32.97 11.57 8.94
C LEU A 737 -33.03 10.33 9.83
N VAL A 738 -32.08 9.41 9.70
CA VAL A 738 -31.89 8.30 10.64
C VAL A 738 -31.61 8.82 12.05
N SER A 739 -30.80 9.86 12.21
CA SER A 739 -30.53 10.45 13.53
C SER A 739 -31.80 11.04 14.15
N GLU A 740 -32.62 11.75 13.36
CA GLU A 740 -33.90 12.29 13.81
C GLU A 740 -34.87 11.17 14.19
N TYR A 741 -34.90 10.07 13.42
CA TYR A 741 -35.71 8.90 13.74
C TYR A 741 -35.29 8.25 15.06
N ILE A 742 -33.98 8.07 15.29
CA ILE A 742 -33.46 7.53 16.56
C ILE A 742 -33.82 8.48 17.72
N MET A 743 -33.65 9.78 17.55
CA MET A 743 -34.04 10.76 18.58
C MET A 743 -35.55 10.76 18.84
N TYR A 744 -36.39 10.61 17.81
CA TYR A 744 -37.83 10.42 17.96
C TYR A 744 -38.13 9.18 18.82
N LYS A 745 -37.50 8.04 18.53
CA LYS A 745 -37.66 6.81 19.34
C LYS A 745 -37.17 6.96 20.78
N ILE A 746 -36.15 7.79 21.02
CA ILE A 746 -35.61 8.03 22.36
C ILE A 746 -36.47 9.04 23.14
N THR A 747 -36.93 10.12 22.51
CA THR A 747 -37.55 11.26 23.20
C THR A 747 -39.07 11.29 23.10
N ASN A 748 -39.64 10.57 22.14
CA ASN A 748 -41.05 10.61 21.75
C ASN A 748 -41.55 12.03 21.39
N LYS A 749 -40.65 12.92 20.91
CA LYS A 749 -41.01 14.29 20.50
C LYS A 749 -41.33 14.36 19.01
N GLU A 750 -42.52 14.84 18.67
CA GLU A 750 -42.99 14.98 17.28
C GLU A 750 -42.14 15.92 16.42
N THR A 751 -41.40 16.85 17.03
CA THR A 751 -40.50 17.77 16.31
C THR A 751 -39.47 17.04 15.45
N HIS A 752 -39.00 15.87 15.89
CA HIS A 752 -38.09 15.03 15.12
C HIS A 752 -38.80 14.35 13.94
N LEU A 753 -40.05 13.94 14.11
CA LEU A 753 -40.86 13.34 13.05
C LEU A 753 -41.19 14.36 11.95
N ILE A 754 -41.50 15.60 12.32
CA ILE A 754 -41.74 16.70 11.37
C ILE A 754 -40.50 16.93 10.49
N LYS A 755 -39.30 17.01 11.10
CA LYS A 755 -38.04 17.12 10.34
C LYS A 755 -37.87 15.98 9.32
N ILE A 756 -38.34 14.77 9.62
CA ILE A 756 -38.29 13.65 8.69
C ILE A 756 -39.26 13.86 7.52
N ILE A 757 -40.53 14.11 7.83
CA ILE A 757 -41.60 14.24 6.84
C ILE A 757 -41.30 15.38 5.86
N ASP A 758 -40.88 16.55 6.38
CA ASP A 758 -40.59 17.75 5.58
C ASP A 758 -39.46 17.55 4.55
N ASN A 759 -38.66 16.49 4.70
CA ASN A 759 -37.49 16.23 3.87
C ASN A 759 -37.59 14.94 3.05
N LEU A 760 -38.74 14.25 3.06
CA LEU A 760 -38.94 13.04 2.27
C LEU A 760 -38.85 13.31 0.76
N ASP A 761 -39.45 14.39 0.24
CA ASP A 761 -39.35 14.70 -1.19
C ASP A 761 -37.90 14.95 -1.63
N LYS A 762 -37.11 15.66 -0.81
CA LYS A 762 -35.68 15.86 -1.06
C LYS A 762 -34.92 14.53 -1.05
N LEU A 763 -35.28 13.61 -0.15
CA LEU A 763 -34.71 12.27 -0.10
C LEU A 763 -35.03 11.45 -1.36
N PHE A 764 -36.28 11.48 -1.85
CA PHE A 764 -36.68 10.85 -3.12
C PHE A 764 -35.91 11.41 -4.31
N ILE A 765 -35.71 12.74 -4.37
CA ILE A 765 -34.89 13.38 -5.42
C ILE A 765 -33.46 12.83 -5.39
N PHE A 766 -32.87 12.67 -4.20
CA PHE A 766 -31.54 12.06 -4.10
C PHE A 766 -31.54 10.59 -4.51
N ALA A 767 -32.59 9.83 -4.21
CA ALA A 767 -32.70 8.42 -4.59
C ALA A 767 -32.66 8.21 -6.11
N TYR A 768 -33.27 9.08 -6.90
CA TYR A 768 -33.21 9.00 -8.37
C TYR A 768 -31.90 9.56 -8.96
N LYS A 769 -31.11 10.32 -8.20
CA LYS A 769 -29.84 10.90 -8.65
C LYS A 769 -28.61 10.05 -8.30
N ILE A 770 -28.74 9.17 -7.30
CA ILE A 770 -27.60 8.38 -6.80
C ILE A 770 -27.30 7.23 -7.75
N ASP A 771 -26.02 7.03 -8.05
CA ASP A 771 -25.57 6.05 -9.05
C ASP A 771 -24.85 4.83 -8.44
N ASP A 772 -25.04 4.64 -7.13
CA ASP A 772 -24.47 3.55 -6.33
C ASP A 772 -25.62 2.77 -5.67
N TYR A 773 -25.42 1.46 -5.49
CA TYR A 773 -26.45 0.52 -5.02
C TYR A 773 -26.11 -0.11 -3.66
N CYS A 774 -25.09 0.39 -2.96
CA CYS A 774 -24.76 -0.09 -1.62
C CYS A 774 -25.66 0.51 -0.51
N LEU A 775 -25.52 0.01 0.73
CA LEU A 775 -26.24 0.54 1.89
C LEU A 775 -25.66 1.85 2.42
N CYS A 776 -24.33 2.01 2.39
CA CYS A 776 -23.66 3.12 3.05
C CYS A 776 -23.87 4.46 2.34
N HIS A 777 -23.72 4.46 1.02
CA HIS A 777 -23.80 5.66 0.18
C HIS A 777 -24.47 5.39 -1.17
N GLY A 778 -25.32 4.37 -1.23
CA GLY A 778 -26.13 4.03 -2.41
C GLY A 778 -27.62 4.06 -2.12
N VAL A 779 -28.41 3.77 -3.15
CA VAL A 779 -29.88 3.84 -3.10
C VAL A 779 -30.49 2.86 -2.10
N PHE A 780 -29.84 1.72 -1.86
CA PHE A 780 -30.34 0.73 -0.89
C PHE A 780 -30.30 1.24 0.55
N GLY A 781 -29.42 2.19 0.88
CA GLY A 781 -29.47 2.88 2.17
C GLY A 781 -30.71 3.75 2.33
N ILE A 782 -31.14 4.40 1.25
CA ILE A 782 -32.37 5.21 1.22
C ILE A 782 -33.59 4.29 1.30
N LEU A 783 -33.63 3.23 0.49
CA LEU A 783 -34.71 2.25 0.49
C LEU A 783 -34.86 1.57 1.86
N ASP A 784 -33.75 1.25 2.52
CA ASP A 784 -33.75 0.66 3.85
C ASP A 784 -34.40 1.61 4.88
N PHE A 785 -34.07 2.90 4.85
CA PHE A 785 -34.69 3.88 5.73
C PHE A 785 -36.18 4.10 5.42
N LEU A 786 -36.56 4.21 4.14
CA LEU A 786 -37.97 4.32 3.73
C LEU A 786 -38.78 3.08 4.17
N LEU A 787 -38.20 1.88 4.07
CA LEU A 787 -38.81 0.65 4.57
C LEU A 787 -38.98 0.70 6.10
N THR A 788 -38.03 1.28 6.84
CA THR A 788 -38.17 1.50 8.30
C THR A 788 -39.36 2.39 8.61
N LEU A 789 -39.51 3.51 7.89
CA LEU A 789 -40.66 4.40 8.08
C LEU A 789 -41.98 3.69 7.74
N GLN A 790 -42.02 2.91 6.65
CA GLN A 790 -43.21 2.14 6.27
C GLN A 790 -43.59 1.11 7.33
N GLN A 791 -42.64 0.31 7.81
CA GLN A 791 -42.87 -0.73 8.83
C GLN A 791 -43.39 -0.15 10.16
N ASN A 792 -43.06 1.11 10.44
CA ASN A 792 -43.54 1.84 11.62
C ASN A 792 -44.78 2.69 11.34
N ASN A 793 -45.42 2.56 10.17
CA ASN A 793 -46.59 3.34 9.75
C ASN A 793 -46.38 4.86 9.76
N LEU A 794 -45.16 5.33 9.47
CA LEU A 794 -44.79 6.75 9.46
C LEU A 794 -44.87 7.39 8.06
N LEU A 795 -45.15 6.61 7.01
CA LEU A 795 -45.39 7.14 5.66
C LEU A 795 -46.89 7.30 5.42
N ASN A 796 -47.28 8.44 4.83
CA ASN A 796 -48.63 8.63 4.28
C ASN A 796 -48.80 7.84 2.96
N ASP A 797 -50.02 7.77 2.44
CA ASP A 797 -50.32 6.95 1.25
C ASP A 797 -49.62 7.44 -0.02
N GLU A 798 -49.41 8.75 -0.16
CA GLU A 798 -48.62 9.32 -1.26
C GLU A 798 -47.17 8.81 -1.24
N PHE A 799 -46.50 8.87 -0.08
CA PHE A 799 -45.12 8.42 0.06
C PHE A 799 -44.98 6.89 -0.01
N LYS A 800 -45.99 6.12 0.42
CA LYS A 800 -46.03 4.66 0.20
C LYS A 800 -46.02 4.32 -1.29
N LEU A 801 -46.82 5.03 -2.10
CA LEU A 801 -46.86 4.86 -3.55
C LEU A 801 -45.52 5.27 -4.20
N LYS A 802 -44.96 6.42 -3.82
CA LYS A 802 -43.63 6.87 -4.29
C LYS A 802 -42.53 5.86 -3.96
N PHE A 803 -42.53 5.32 -2.75
CA PHE A 803 -41.57 4.30 -2.30
C PHE A 803 -41.68 3.01 -3.11
N LYS A 804 -42.90 2.47 -3.29
CA LYS A 804 -43.12 1.27 -4.10
C LYS A 804 -42.60 1.45 -5.54
N LYS A 805 -42.90 2.58 -6.15
CA LYS A 805 -42.42 2.91 -7.51
C LYS A 805 -40.90 3.02 -7.57
N LEU A 806 -40.29 3.75 -6.64
CA LEU A 806 -38.83 3.89 -6.56
C LEU A 806 -38.16 2.51 -6.44
N GLU A 807 -38.69 1.63 -5.60
CA GLU A 807 -38.16 0.28 -5.42
C GLU A 807 -38.24 -0.53 -6.73
N GLU A 808 -39.38 -0.52 -7.42
CA GLU A 808 -39.57 -1.18 -8.72
C GLU A 808 -38.58 -0.64 -9.78
N ASP A 809 -38.39 0.69 -9.83
CA ASP A 809 -37.45 1.35 -10.75
C ASP A 809 -35.99 0.96 -10.46
N VAL A 810 -35.61 0.84 -9.18
CA VAL A 810 -34.25 0.42 -8.76
C VAL A 810 -33.97 -1.01 -9.21
N PHE A 811 -34.88 -1.96 -8.96
CA PHE A 811 -34.70 -3.35 -9.39
C PHE A 811 -34.66 -3.47 -10.92
N THR A 812 -35.54 -2.76 -11.63
CA THR A 812 -35.52 -2.70 -13.10
C THR A 812 -34.21 -2.15 -13.65
N THR A 813 -33.59 -1.21 -12.93
CA THR A 813 -32.30 -0.63 -13.32
C THR A 813 -31.16 -1.62 -13.13
N LEU A 814 -31.16 -2.41 -12.05
CA LEU A 814 -30.15 -3.44 -11.78
C LEU A 814 -30.14 -4.57 -12.84
N ASP A 815 -31.29 -4.88 -13.45
CA ASP A 815 -31.38 -5.82 -14.57
C ASP A 815 -30.69 -5.27 -15.85
N LYS A 816 -30.60 -3.94 -15.98
CA LYS A 816 -30.12 -3.27 -17.20
C LYS A 816 -28.69 -2.76 -17.08
N LYS A 817 -28.26 -2.34 -15.89
CA LYS A 817 -26.98 -1.70 -15.61
C LYS A 817 -26.01 -2.65 -14.91
N SER A 818 -24.75 -2.63 -15.34
CA SER A 818 -23.69 -3.38 -14.66
C SER A 818 -23.22 -2.63 -13.41
N ILE A 819 -23.12 -3.35 -12.29
CA ILE A 819 -22.62 -2.82 -11.01
C ILE A 819 -21.40 -3.60 -10.55
N LEU A 820 -20.60 -3.03 -9.66
CA LEU A 820 -19.41 -3.69 -9.11
C LEU A 820 -19.83 -4.90 -8.25
N ILE A 821 -19.59 -6.11 -8.75
CA ILE A 821 -20.02 -7.36 -8.09
C ILE A 821 -18.93 -8.00 -7.21
N LYS A 822 -17.67 -7.59 -7.40
CA LYS A 822 -16.54 -8.11 -6.59
C LYS A 822 -16.37 -7.38 -5.26
N ASP A 823 -17.12 -6.30 -5.02
CA ASP A 823 -17.38 -5.83 -3.65
C ASP A 823 -18.59 -6.61 -3.11
N ILE A 824 -18.30 -7.65 -2.33
CA ILE A 824 -19.34 -8.53 -1.76
C ILE A 824 -19.74 -8.10 -0.35
N SER A 825 -19.25 -6.97 0.14
CA SER A 825 -19.52 -6.52 1.49
C SER A 825 -20.99 -6.14 1.73
N LEU A 826 -21.38 -6.02 3.00
CA LEU A 826 -22.71 -5.61 3.39
C LEU A 826 -22.95 -4.12 3.12
N PHE A 827 -22.03 -3.24 3.54
CA PHE A 827 -22.29 -1.80 3.50
C PHE A 827 -21.89 -1.12 2.19
N THR A 828 -20.88 -1.62 1.47
CA THR A 828 -20.40 -1.03 0.21
C THR A 828 -20.68 -1.91 -1.01
N GLY A 829 -21.04 -3.17 -0.80
CA GLY A 829 -21.17 -4.19 -1.84
C GLY A 829 -22.56 -4.78 -2.03
N ILE A 830 -22.60 -5.87 -2.79
CA ILE A 830 -23.84 -6.53 -3.22
C ILE A 830 -24.58 -7.26 -2.09
N SER A 831 -23.91 -7.59 -0.97
CA SER A 831 -24.60 -8.22 0.17
C SER A 831 -25.58 -7.28 0.84
N GLY A 832 -25.42 -5.96 0.70
CA GLY A 832 -26.40 -4.96 1.13
C GLY A 832 -27.75 -5.09 0.43
N ILE A 833 -27.74 -5.51 -0.83
CA ILE A 833 -28.95 -5.76 -1.62
C ILE A 833 -29.65 -7.03 -1.12
N GLN A 834 -28.88 -8.09 -0.87
CA GLN A 834 -29.40 -9.35 -0.30
C GLN A 834 -29.98 -9.13 1.09
N TYR A 835 -29.29 -8.35 1.93
CA TYR A 835 -29.76 -7.91 3.23
C TYR A 835 -31.13 -7.22 3.14
N TYR A 836 -31.27 -6.23 2.24
CA TYR A 836 -32.51 -5.50 2.08
C TYR A 836 -33.67 -6.43 1.68
N TYR A 837 -33.43 -7.35 0.75
CA TYR A 837 -34.41 -8.34 0.30
C TYR A 837 -34.89 -9.23 1.47
N ASN A 838 -33.94 -9.81 2.21
CA ASN A 838 -34.24 -10.69 3.35
C ASN A 838 -34.94 -9.93 4.48
N ARG A 839 -34.47 -8.71 4.79
CA ARG A 839 -35.10 -7.83 5.78
C ARG A 839 -36.56 -7.57 5.45
N LYS A 840 -36.86 -7.19 4.20
CA LYS A 840 -38.23 -6.90 3.76
C LYS A 840 -39.12 -8.13 3.86
N LYS A 841 -38.63 -9.28 3.37
CA LYS A 841 -39.36 -10.55 3.39
C LYS A 841 -39.73 -10.99 4.81
N GLU A 842 -38.80 -10.82 5.75
CA GLU A 842 -38.94 -11.30 7.13
C GLU A 842 -39.43 -10.22 8.10
N ASN A 843 -39.75 -9.02 7.59
CA ASN A 843 -40.17 -7.87 8.37
C ASN A 843 -39.23 -7.52 9.54
N ARG A 844 -37.90 -7.62 9.31
CA ARG A 844 -36.87 -7.32 10.33
C ARG A 844 -36.62 -5.81 10.46
N LYS A 845 -36.09 -5.40 11.62
CA LYS A 845 -35.65 -4.02 11.89
C LYS A 845 -34.41 -3.65 11.08
N SER A 846 -34.16 -2.35 10.87
CA SER A 846 -33.00 -1.88 10.09
C SER A 846 -31.72 -1.85 10.92
N ILE A 847 -30.60 -2.26 10.31
CA ILE A 847 -29.27 -2.07 10.90
C ILE A 847 -28.79 -0.62 10.77
N LEU A 848 -29.24 0.11 9.75
CA LEU A 848 -28.89 1.52 9.54
C LEU A 848 -29.52 2.41 10.60
N SER A 849 -30.70 2.05 11.11
CA SER A 849 -31.34 2.68 12.27
C SER A 849 -30.98 2.01 13.60
N LEU A 850 -29.93 1.18 13.65
CA LEU A 850 -29.46 0.47 14.86
C LEU A 850 -30.58 -0.31 15.58
N CYS A 851 -31.48 -0.89 14.79
CA CYS A 851 -32.67 -1.61 15.21
C CYS A 851 -33.70 -0.80 16.02
N TYR A 852 -33.66 0.55 16.02
CA TYR A 852 -34.64 1.42 16.72
C TYR A 852 -36.06 1.41 16.15
#